data_AF-A0A5N6QPR5-F1
#
_entry.id   AF-A0A5N6QPR5-F1
#
_cell.length_a   1.000
_cell.length_b   1.000
_cell.length_c   1.000
_cell.angle_alpha   90.00
_cell.angle_beta   90.00
_cell.angle_gamma   90.00
#
_symmetry.space_group_name_H-M   'P 1'
#
loop_
_entity.id
_entity.type
_entity.pdbx_description
1 polymer ?
#
loop_
_entity_poly.entity_id
_entity_poly.type
_entity_poly.pdbx_seq_one_letter_code
_entity_poly.pdbx_strand_id
1 'polypeptide(L)'
;MEPFWSYKGAPHPWHFVVSIYFAVGFLVARFFFDRFIFRRLSIWLLSNGAVPLKIDEATRGKIAKCSESMWKLAYYATVEACIIRITFQEPWFRDTKGYFRGWPNQELLLPLKLYYMCQCGFYVYSIVALLTWETRRKDFSVMMSHHVITVALIGYSYITSFFRIGSIILALHDASDVFMEAAKVFKYSEKELAASVFFGFFAISWLMLRLIFFPFGVIKATSYDLLEFLNLTEVYPTFQYYLFNTMLLMLLVFHIYWWVLICSMIQRQLKNRGKVGEDIRSGVRKMKMGITICLYYLLLFVTLIPNFTASQVVFQGYNWESWKKGGGWYNFLITKVPELADAGITHVWLPPPSQSRSDGPEGYLPGRLYDLNASKYGNHDELKKLIKAFQDRGVKCISDMVINHRSAEKQDSSGAWTIFEGGTPDNRLDWDQSFICKNDKPISGTGKIDTGTDFPLAPDIDHTNPRVRRELYNWMNWLKTEIGFVGWRFDFALGFSPAITRMYMANTRPNFAVGEIWPDFNIDTPDANRRQIVKWIEDAGGQVTAFDFTTKGVLQTALVQGELWRLNFSNGGAPGVIGLKPGNAVTFIDNHDTGSTQRVWPFQDDKVMQGYVYILTHPGIPSVFYDHFFEFFNGGLKSHISQLIAIRSRNGIKPTSSLRILAAETGLYVAAIDEKIIAKIGPRLDKVAQLIPPTFQVVLSGEQYAVWEKKA
;
A
#
# COMPACT_ATOMS: atom_id res chain seq x y z
N MET A 1 -24.57 0.97 -14.90
CA MET A 1 -23.84 -0.30 -14.76
C MET A 1 -24.07 -1.12 -16.02
N GLU A 2 -23.01 -1.59 -16.70
CA GLU A 2 -23.18 -2.56 -17.79
C GLU A 2 -23.79 -3.86 -17.24
N PRO A 3 -24.80 -4.48 -17.89
CA PRO A 3 -25.37 -5.75 -17.43
C PRO A 3 -24.39 -6.92 -17.56
N PHE A 4 -24.38 -7.86 -16.61
CA PHE A 4 -23.53 -9.07 -16.65
C PHE A 4 -23.78 -9.89 -17.91
N TRP A 5 -25.05 -9.95 -18.32
CA TRP A 5 -25.53 -10.70 -19.48
C TRP A 5 -25.15 -10.06 -20.82
N SER A 6 -24.42 -8.93 -20.83
CA SER A 6 -23.87 -8.36 -22.06
C SER A 6 -22.87 -9.33 -22.70
N TYR A 7 -23.05 -9.59 -23.99
CA TYR A 7 -22.19 -10.50 -24.75
C TYR A 7 -20.72 -10.05 -24.74
N LYS A 8 -20.50 -8.75 -24.83
CA LYS A 8 -19.21 -8.07 -24.61
C LYS A 8 -19.37 -7.06 -23.49
N GLY A 9 -18.38 -6.95 -22.61
CA GLY A 9 -18.34 -5.88 -21.60
C GLY A 9 -17.13 -6.02 -20.69
N ALA A 10 -16.78 -4.95 -19.98
CA ALA A 10 -15.61 -4.93 -19.10
C ALA A 10 -15.83 -5.78 -17.82
N PRO A 11 -14.76 -6.31 -17.19
CA PRO A 11 -14.89 -6.94 -15.88
C PRO A 11 -15.32 -5.92 -14.82
N HIS A 12 -16.24 -6.31 -13.93
CA HIS A 12 -16.69 -5.45 -12.83
C HIS A 12 -16.86 -6.27 -11.53
N PRO A 13 -16.50 -5.73 -10.34
CA PRO A 13 -16.62 -6.44 -9.06
C PRO A 13 -18.02 -7.01 -8.77
N TRP A 14 -19.09 -6.29 -9.14
CA TRP A 14 -20.47 -6.75 -8.95
C TRP A 14 -20.77 -8.10 -9.63
N HIS A 15 -20.04 -8.49 -10.69
CA HIS A 15 -20.22 -9.78 -11.37
C HIS A 15 -20.04 -10.98 -10.44
N PHE A 16 -19.23 -10.87 -9.37
CA PHE A 16 -19.03 -11.93 -8.38
C PHE A 16 -20.28 -12.31 -7.60
N VAL A 17 -21.38 -11.54 -7.66
CA VAL A 17 -22.67 -12.00 -7.16
C VAL A 17 -23.12 -13.27 -7.88
N VAL A 18 -22.77 -13.44 -9.17
CA VAL A 18 -23.08 -14.64 -9.95
C VAL A 18 -22.33 -15.87 -9.42
N SER A 19 -21.11 -15.71 -8.90
CA SER A 19 -20.36 -16.84 -8.33
C SER A 19 -21.01 -17.39 -7.06
N ILE A 20 -21.71 -16.56 -6.28
CA ILE A 20 -22.50 -17.00 -5.11
C ILE A 20 -23.65 -17.91 -5.56
N TYR A 21 -24.38 -17.54 -6.62
CA TYR A 21 -25.43 -18.40 -7.17
C TYR A 21 -24.86 -19.74 -7.66
N PHE A 22 -23.69 -19.74 -8.31
CA PHE A 22 -23.00 -20.98 -8.67
C PHE A 22 -22.62 -21.81 -7.44
N ALA A 23 -22.08 -21.19 -6.38
CA ALA A 23 -21.68 -21.91 -5.17
C ALA A 23 -22.88 -22.63 -4.50
N VAL A 24 -24.03 -21.94 -4.38
CA VAL A 24 -25.28 -22.55 -3.89
C VAL A 24 -25.78 -23.62 -4.86
N GLY A 25 -25.71 -23.35 -6.17
CA GLY A 25 -26.07 -24.29 -7.23
C GLY A 25 -25.28 -25.60 -7.15
N PHE A 26 -23.96 -25.54 -6.92
CA PHE A 26 -23.11 -26.71 -6.76
C PHE A 26 -23.46 -27.53 -5.51
N LEU A 27 -23.80 -26.86 -4.41
CA LEU A 27 -24.28 -27.54 -3.21
C LEU A 27 -25.55 -28.36 -3.51
N VAL A 28 -26.54 -27.73 -4.14
CA VAL A 28 -27.81 -28.40 -4.51
C VAL A 28 -27.58 -29.51 -5.53
N ALA A 29 -26.82 -29.23 -6.58
CA ALA A 29 -26.50 -30.20 -7.63
C ALA A 29 -25.77 -31.41 -7.07
N ARG A 30 -24.81 -31.23 -6.15
CA ARG A 30 -24.12 -32.34 -5.50
C ARG A 30 -25.11 -33.27 -4.81
N PHE A 31 -26.00 -32.75 -3.97
CA PHE A 31 -26.99 -33.57 -3.27
C PHE A 31 -27.95 -34.27 -4.22
N PHE A 32 -28.38 -33.56 -5.27
CA PHE A 32 -29.26 -34.12 -6.29
C PHE A 32 -28.60 -35.28 -7.04
N PHE A 33 -27.43 -35.05 -7.63
CA PHE A 33 -26.73 -36.06 -8.42
C PHE A 33 -26.24 -37.23 -7.57
N ASP A 34 -25.80 -36.98 -6.33
CA ASP A 34 -25.44 -38.05 -5.40
C ASP A 34 -26.63 -38.98 -5.12
N ARG A 35 -27.79 -38.39 -4.78
CA ARG A 35 -29.00 -39.13 -4.43
C ARG A 35 -29.58 -39.93 -5.61
N PHE A 36 -29.59 -39.35 -6.80
CA PHE A 36 -30.32 -39.93 -7.94
C PHE A 36 -29.43 -40.67 -8.95
N ILE A 37 -28.15 -40.29 -9.09
CA ILE A 37 -27.28 -40.80 -10.16
C ILE A 37 -26.05 -41.51 -9.57
N PHE A 38 -25.15 -40.78 -8.91
CA PHE A 38 -23.81 -41.29 -8.58
C PHE A 38 -23.81 -42.42 -7.56
N ARG A 39 -24.69 -42.38 -6.55
CA ARG A 39 -24.82 -43.49 -5.60
C ARG A 39 -25.31 -44.78 -6.28
N ARG A 40 -26.25 -44.67 -7.23
CA ARG A 40 -26.74 -45.82 -8.01
C ARG A 40 -25.66 -46.37 -8.92
N LEU A 41 -24.95 -45.49 -9.63
CA LEU A 41 -23.82 -45.88 -10.49
C LEU A 41 -22.68 -46.51 -9.68
N SER A 42 -22.40 -46.00 -8.48
CA SER A 42 -21.38 -46.56 -7.59
C SER A 42 -21.73 -47.98 -7.15
N ILE A 43 -23.00 -48.25 -6.82
CA ILE A 43 -23.49 -49.60 -6.50
C ILE A 43 -23.37 -50.51 -7.73
N TRP A 44 -23.77 -50.01 -8.90
CA TRP A 44 -23.69 -50.77 -10.15
C TRP A 44 -22.25 -51.13 -10.53
N LEU A 45 -21.31 -50.19 -10.40
CA LEU A 45 -19.89 -50.43 -10.68
C LEU A 45 -19.24 -51.42 -9.72
N LEU A 46 -19.73 -51.49 -8.48
CA LEU A 46 -19.29 -52.45 -7.47
C LEU A 46 -19.96 -53.82 -7.63
N SER A 47 -21.14 -53.89 -8.25
CA SER A 47 -21.84 -55.15 -8.48
C SER A 47 -21.25 -55.90 -9.68
N ASN A 48 -20.58 -57.02 -9.41
CA ASN A 48 -20.34 -58.04 -10.43
C ASN A 48 -21.67 -58.74 -10.67
N GLY A 49 -22.31 -58.51 -11.82
CA GLY A 49 -23.73 -58.73 -12.15
C GLY A 49 -24.36 -60.13 -11.96
N ALA A 50 -23.84 -60.98 -11.08
CA ALA A 50 -24.40 -62.28 -10.72
C ALA A 50 -24.78 -62.42 -9.23
N VAL A 51 -24.37 -61.52 -8.32
CA VAL A 51 -24.69 -61.63 -6.87
C VAL A 51 -25.10 -60.27 -6.27
N PRO A 52 -26.21 -60.18 -5.51
CA PRO A 52 -26.59 -58.94 -4.83
C PRO A 52 -25.52 -58.52 -3.81
N LEU A 53 -25.10 -57.25 -3.89
CA LEU A 53 -24.02 -56.69 -3.08
C LEU A 53 -24.39 -56.68 -1.59
N LYS A 54 -23.60 -57.33 -0.73
CA LYS A 54 -23.79 -57.26 0.73
C LYS A 54 -23.31 -55.90 1.24
N ILE A 55 -24.24 -55.01 1.58
CA ILE A 55 -23.93 -53.64 2.02
C ILE A 55 -23.51 -53.63 3.50
N ASP A 56 -22.24 -53.96 3.76
CA ASP A 56 -21.59 -53.74 5.06
C ASP A 56 -21.04 -52.30 5.19
N GLU A 57 -20.49 -51.96 6.36
CA GLU A 57 -19.99 -50.61 6.66
C GLU A 57 -18.81 -50.22 5.75
N ALA A 58 -17.93 -51.18 5.42
CA ALA A 58 -16.81 -50.96 4.51
C ALA A 58 -17.29 -50.65 3.08
N THR A 59 -18.32 -51.36 2.62
CA THR A 59 -18.95 -51.19 1.30
C THR A 59 -19.70 -49.86 1.22
N ARG A 60 -20.38 -49.43 2.29
CA ARG A 60 -20.97 -48.07 2.38
C ARG A 60 -19.91 -46.99 2.25
N GLY A 61 -18.77 -47.15 2.92
CA GLY A 61 -17.64 -46.23 2.82
C GLY A 61 -17.07 -46.14 1.40
N LYS A 62 -16.93 -47.27 0.69
CA LYS A 62 -16.50 -47.30 -0.72
C LYS A 62 -17.50 -46.61 -1.64
N ILE A 63 -18.81 -46.86 -1.47
CA ILE A 63 -19.87 -46.22 -2.26
C ILE A 63 -19.83 -44.70 -2.08
N ALA A 64 -19.70 -44.20 -0.85
CA ALA A 64 -19.64 -42.77 -0.58
C ALA A 64 -18.42 -42.10 -1.25
N LYS A 65 -17.23 -42.70 -1.12
CA LYS A 65 -16.00 -42.20 -1.74
C LYS A 65 -16.06 -42.25 -3.28
N CYS A 66 -16.64 -43.30 -3.83
CA CYS A 66 -16.83 -43.45 -5.28
C CYS A 66 -17.78 -42.37 -5.81
N SER A 67 -18.91 -42.16 -5.13
CA SER A 67 -19.89 -41.13 -5.48
C SER A 67 -19.31 -39.72 -5.43
N GLU A 68 -18.51 -39.43 -4.39
CA GLU A 68 -17.80 -38.15 -4.26
C GLU A 68 -16.82 -37.92 -5.43
N SER A 69 -16.04 -38.95 -5.80
CA SER A 69 -15.12 -38.85 -6.93
C SER A 69 -15.85 -38.73 -8.27
N MET A 70 -17.03 -39.35 -8.44
CA MET A 70 -17.85 -39.14 -9.64
C MET A 70 -18.36 -37.70 -9.75
N TRP A 71 -18.79 -37.08 -8.65
CA TRP A 71 -19.19 -35.67 -8.63
C TRP A 71 -18.04 -34.76 -9.07
N LYS A 72 -16.85 -34.95 -8.47
CA LYS A 72 -15.66 -34.17 -8.81
C LYS A 72 -15.23 -34.41 -10.26
N LEU A 73 -15.25 -35.66 -10.73
CA LEU A 73 -14.97 -36.01 -12.12
C LEU A 73 -15.92 -35.33 -13.10
N ALA A 74 -17.23 -35.38 -12.84
CA ALA A 74 -18.24 -34.75 -13.69
C ALA A 74 -18.04 -33.23 -13.76
N TYR A 75 -17.73 -32.59 -12.63
CA TYR A 75 -17.39 -31.17 -12.59
C TYR A 75 -16.15 -30.87 -13.44
N TYR A 76 -15.00 -31.47 -13.11
CA TYR A 76 -13.72 -31.18 -13.78
C TYR A 76 -13.77 -31.46 -15.28
N ALA A 77 -14.38 -32.57 -15.69
CA ALA A 77 -14.53 -32.90 -17.11
C ALA A 77 -15.40 -31.88 -17.86
N THR A 78 -16.46 -31.37 -17.20
CA THR A 78 -17.35 -30.37 -17.81
C THR A 78 -16.66 -29.03 -17.95
N VAL A 79 -16.02 -28.52 -16.89
CA VAL A 79 -15.34 -27.22 -16.95
C VAL A 79 -14.15 -27.24 -17.89
N GLU A 80 -13.41 -28.35 -17.95
CA GLU A 80 -12.29 -28.53 -18.88
C GLU A 80 -12.78 -28.55 -20.34
N ALA A 81 -13.86 -29.27 -20.64
CA ALA A 81 -14.45 -29.27 -21.97
C ALA A 81 -14.98 -27.87 -22.37
N CYS A 82 -15.59 -27.15 -21.42
CA CYS A 82 -16.07 -25.79 -21.63
C CYS A 82 -14.92 -24.82 -21.93
N ILE A 83 -13.83 -24.85 -21.16
CA ILE A 83 -12.75 -23.89 -21.35
C ILE A 83 -12.00 -24.13 -22.64
N ILE A 84 -11.70 -25.40 -22.98
CA ILE A 84 -11.10 -25.74 -24.27
C ILE A 84 -12.00 -25.23 -25.40
N ARG A 85 -13.32 -25.46 -25.33
CA ARG A 85 -14.24 -24.96 -26.36
C ARG A 85 -14.22 -23.43 -26.48
N ILE A 86 -14.15 -22.72 -25.36
CA ILE A 86 -14.15 -21.25 -25.33
C ILE A 86 -12.83 -20.68 -25.87
N THR A 87 -11.69 -21.26 -25.49
CA THR A 87 -10.37 -20.67 -25.79
C THR A 87 -9.73 -21.23 -27.05
N PHE A 88 -10.09 -22.41 -27.55
CA PHE A 88 -9.35 -23.07 -28.64
C PHE A 88 -9.28 -22.26 -29.94
N GLN A 89 -10.29 -21.45 -30.22
CA GLN A 89 -10.35 -20.59 -31.42
C GLN A 89 -9.68 -19.23 -31.21
N GLU A 90 -9.29 -18.91 -29.98
CA GLU A 90 -8.70 -17.63 -29.65
C GLU A 90 -7.21 -17.58 -30.02
N PRO A 91 -6.71 -16.50 -30.65
CA PRO A 91 -5.31 -16.40 -31.07
C PRO A 91 -4.31 -16.57 -29.92
N TRP A 92 -4.68 -16.11 -28.73
CA TRP A 92 -3.85 -16.17 -27.53
C TRP A 92 -3.81 -17.56 -26.86
N PHE A 93 -4.59 -18.54 -27.33
CA PHE A 93 -4.54 -19.91 -26.80
C PHE A 93 -3.21 -20.62 -27.10
N ARG A 94 -2.62 -20.35 -28.28
CA ARG A 94 -1.35 -20.96 -28.72
C ARG A 94 -0.13 -20.05 -28.62
N ASP A 95 -0.36 -18.75 -28.49
CA ASP A 95 0.72 -17.75 -28.44
C ASP A 95 0.65 -16.96 -27.13
N THR A 96 1.68 -17.15 -26.28
CA THR A 96 1.78 -16.49 -24.98
C THR A 96 1.88 -14.97 -25.09
N LYS A 97 2.38 -14.45 -26.22
CA LYS A 97 2.44 -13.00 -26.48
C LYS A 97 1.05 -12.37 -26.62
N GLY A 98 0.03 -13.18 -26.90
CA GLY A 98 -1.36 -12.74 -27.02
C GLY A 98 -2.06 -12.47 -25.68
N TYR A 99 -1.50 -12.95 -24.56
CA TYR A 99 -2.14 -12.87 -23.24
C TYR A 99 -2.40 -11.44 -22.79
N PHE A 100 -1.45 -10.53 -22.99
CA PHE A 100 -1.53 -9.15 -22.52
C PHE A 100 -1.79 -8.14 -23.64
N ARG A 101 -1.87 -8.58 -24.90
CA ARG A 101 -2.13 -7.69 -26.03
C ARG A 101 -3.48 -6.97 -25.88
N GLY A 102 -3.45 -5.64 -25.94
CA GLY A 102 -4.64 -4.79 -25.77
C GLY A 102 -5.05 -4.58 -24.30
N TRP A 103 -4.23 -5.03 -23.34
CA TRP A 103 -4.43 -4.72 -21.93
C TRP A 103 -4.27 -3.21 -21.67
N PRO A 104 -5.07 -2.60 -20.76
CA PRO A 104 -6.12 -3.19 -19.92
C PRO A 104 -7.50 -3.33 -20.60
N ASN A 105 -7.66 -2.78 -21.80
CA ASN A 105 -8.94 -2.67 -22.52
C ASN A 105 -9.29 -3.91 -23.35
N GLN A 106 -8.98 -5.10 -22.82
CA GLN A 106 -9.30 -6.36 -23.50
C GLN A 106 -10.81 -6.61 -23.47
N GLU A 107 -11.39 -7.02 -24.60
CA GLU A 107 -12.79 -7.43 -24.64
C GLU A 107 -13.01 -8.75 -23.89
N LEU A 108 -13.93 -8.76 -22.92
CA LEU A 108 -14.32 -9.95 -22.17
C LEU A 108 -15.68 -10.46 -22.63
N LEU A 109 -15.68 -11.68 -23.19
CA LEU A 109 -16.86 -12.34 -23.74
C LEU A 109 -17.69 -13.03 -22.65
N LEU A 110 -19.02 -13.04 -22.81
CA LEU A 110 -19.96 -13.67 -21.89
C LEU A 110 -19.64 -15.15 -21.55
N PRO A 111 -19.25 -16.03 -22.49
CA PRO A 111 -18.87 -17.40 -22.16
C PRO A 111 -17.71 -17.45 -21.14
N LEU A 112 -16.72 -16.58 -21.29
CA LEU A 112 -15.59 -16.51 -20.37
C LEU A 112 -15.98 -15.86 -19.03
N LYS A 113 -16.90 -14.88 -19.03
CA LYS A 113 -17.49 -14.34 -17.79
C LYS A 113 -18.17 -15.46 -16.98
N LEU A 114 -19.04 -16.23 -17.62
CA LEU A 114 -19.75 -17.34 -16.98
C LEU A 114 -18.77 -18.41 -16.47
N TYR A 115 -17.75 -18.74 -17.25
CA TYR A 115 -16.71 -19.68 -16.84
C TYR A 115 -15.98 -19.21 -15.57
N TYR A 116 -15.56 -17.94 -15.51
CA TYR A 116 -14.92 -17.37 -14.31
C TYR A 116 -15.82 -17.41 -13.08
N MET A 117 -17.10 -17.06 -13.24
CA MET A 117 -18.05 -17.08 -12.12
C MET A 117 -18.36 -18.50 -11.65
N CYS A 118 -18.44 -19.45 -12.58
CA CYS A 118 -18.60 -20.88 -12.32
C CYS A 118 -17.41 -21.41 -11.50
N GLN A 119 -16.18 -21.16 -11.96
CA GLN A 119 -14.95 -21.56 -11.27
C GLN A 119 -14.85 -20.93 -9.88
N CYS A 120 -15.04 -19.62 -9.79
CA CYS A 120 -15.02 -18.92 -8.50
C CYS A 120 -16.06 -19.53 -7.53
N GLY A 121 -17.28 -19.79 -8.01
CA GLY A 121 -18.35 -20.38 -7.20
C GLY A 121 -18.02 -21.79 -6.72
N PHE A 122 -17.40 -22.61 -7.54
CA PHE A 122 -16.97 -23.96 -7.14
C PHE A 122 -15.88 -23.93 -6.07
N TYR A 123 -14.88 -23.05 -6.20
CA TYR A 123 -13.83 -22.92 -5.18
C TYR A 123 -14.38 -22.36 -3.86
N VAL A 124 -15.31 -21.40 -3.91
CA VAL A 124 -16.02 -20.90 -2.71
C VAL A 124 -16.84 -22.01 -2.05
N TYR A 125 -17.60 -22.77 -2.82
CA TYR A 125 -18.31 -23.97 -2.35
C TYR A 125 -17.33 -24.98 -1.70
N SER A 126 -16.17 -25.19 -2.32
CA SER A 126 -15.16 -26.14 -1.85
C SER A 126 -14.52 -25.71 -0.53
N ILE A 127 -14.29 -24.41 -0.32
CA ILE A 127 -13.84 -23.87 0.98
C ILE A 127 -14.86 -24.18 2.07
N VAL A 128 -16.14 -23.93 1.82
CA VAL A 128 -17.22 -24.23 2.77
C VAL A 128 -17.27 -25.73 3.06
N ALA A 129 -17.18 -26.57 2.03
CA ALA A 129 -17.17 -28.03 2.18
C ALA A 129 -15.96 -28.51 3.01
N LEU A 130 -14.77 -27.96 2.79
CA LEU A 130 -13.54 -28.25 3.55
C LEU A 130 -13.67 -27.88 5.04
N LEU A 131 -14.39 -26.80 5.35
CA LEU A 131 -14.59 -26.34 6.72
C LEU A 131 -15.63 -27.17 7.49
N THR A 132 -16.65 -27.67 6.78
CA THR A 132 -17.88 -28.19 7.40
C THR A 132 -18.01 -29.71 7.39
N TRP A 133 -17.64 -30.40 6.29
CA TRP A 133 -17.93 -31.84 6.16
C TRP A 133 -16.89 -32.68 5.39
N GLU A 134 -15.90 -32.11 4.72
CA GLU A 134 -14.81 -32.94 4.15
C GLU A 134 -13.82 -33.40 5.24
N THR A 135 -13.32 -34.62 5.10
CA THR A 135 -12.35 -35.21 6.04
C THR A 135 -11.02 -34.47 6.01
N ARG A 136 -10.59 -33.92 7.14
CA ARG A 136 -9.30 -33.21 7.26
C ARG A 136 -8.12 -34.18 7.16
N ARG A 137 -7.27 -34.00 6.15
CA ARG A 137 -6.05 -34.78 5.89
C ARG A 137 -4.80 -34.05 6.38
N LYS A 138 -3.63 -34.71 6.32
CA LYS A 138 -2.34 -34.12 6.76
C LYS A 138 -1.95 -32.83 6.05
N ASP A 139 -2.44 -32.62 4.83
CA ASP A 139 -2.17 -31.44 4.01
C ASP A 139 -3.30 -30.40 4.06
N PHE A 140 -4.21 -30.49 5.03
CA PHE A 140 -5.36 -29.59 5.15
C PHE A 140 -4.98 -28.11 5.04
N SER A 141 -3.94 -27.67 5.76
CA SER A 141 -3.48 -26.27 5.71
C SER A 141 -3.00 -25.87 4.32
N VAL A 142 -2.25 -26.73 3.64
CA VAL A 142 -1.77 -26.49 2.27
C VAL A 142 -2.93 -26.44 1.29
N MET A 143 -3.90 -27.36 1.43
CA MET A 143 -5.09 -27.40 0.59
C MET A 143 -5.98 -26.15 0.81
N MET A 144 -6.17 -25.71 2.06
CA MET A 144 -6.92 -24.50 2.36
C MET A 144 -6.21 -23.25 1.80
N SER A 145 -4.90 -23.12 2.02
CA SER A 145 -4.11 -22.02 1.44
C SER A 145 -4.20 -22.00 -0.07
N HIS A 146 -4.15 -23.16 -0.73
CA HIS A 146 -4.36 -23.26 -2.17
C HIS A 146 -5.73 -22.71 -2.59
N HIS A 147 -6.82 -23.13 -1.94
CA HIS A 147 -8.15 -22.64 -2.30
C HIS A 147 -8.28 -21.12 -2.12
N VAL A 148 -7.73 -20.56 -1.04
CA VAL A 148 -7.74 -19.11 -0.80
C VAL A 148 -6.94 -18.39 -1.88
N ILE A 149 -5.73 -18.86 -2.21
CA ILE A 149 -4.89 -18.28 -3.26
C ILE A 149 -5.57 -18.40 -4.63
N THR A 150 -6.21 -19.53 -4.93
CA THR A 150 -6.92 -19.72 -6.20
C THR A 150 -8.12 -18.79 -6.33
N VAL A 151 -8.96 -18.63 -5.29
CA VAL A 151 -10.06 -17.66 -5.30
C VAL A 151 -9.53 -16.23 -5.47
N ALA A 152 -8.45 -15.88 -4.78
CA ALA A 152 -7.81 -14.58 -4.92
C ALA A 152 -7.27 -14.35 -6.34
N LEU A 153 -6.61 -15.35 -6.96
CA LEU A 153 -6.12 -15.30 -8.33
C LEU A 153 -7.23 -15.19 -9.37
N ILE A 154 -8.34 -15.92 -9.20
CA ILE A 154 -9.55 -15.79 -10.05
C ILE A 154 -10.12 -14.37 -9.93
N GLY A 155 -10.28 -13.88 -8.70
CA GLY A 155 -10.76 -12.54 -8.41
C GLY A 155 -9.90 -11.47 -9.07
N TYR A 156 -8.60 -11.54 -8.79
CA TYR A 156 -7.59 -10.61 -9.25
C TYR A 156 -7.47 -10.59 -10.77
N SER A 157 -7.27 -11.76 -11.39
CA SER A 157 -7.12 -11.84 -12.85
C SER A 157 -8.36 -11.38 -13.60
N TYR A 158 -9.55 -11.51 -13.01
CA TYR A 158 -10.79 -10.98 -13.58
C TYR A 158 -10.81 -9.44 -13.54
N ILE A 159 -10.61 -8.85 -12.36
CA ILE A 159 -10.72 -7.38 -12.18
C ILE A 159 -9.59 -6.60 -12.84
N THR A 160 -8.39 -7.19 -12.97
CA THR A 160 -7.26 -6.54 -13.63
C THR A 160 -7.19 -6.84 -15.12
N SER A 161 -8.24 -7.40 -15.73
CA SER A 161 -8.23 -7.79 -17.15
C SER A 161 -7.11 -8.77 -17.53
N PHE A 162 -6.60 -9.58 -16.61
CA PHE A 162 -5.68 -10.69 -16.90
C PHE A 162 -6.44 -11.99 -17.23
N PHE A 163 -7.69 -11.88 -17.68
CA PHE A 163 -8.58 -13.02 -17.80
C PHE A 163 -8.16 -14.02 -18.89
N ARG A 164 -7.40 -13.57 -19.92
CA ARG A 164 -6.84 -14.45 -20.95
C ARG A 164 -5.86 -15.45 -20.34
N ILE A 165 -4.82 -14.96 -19.66
CA ILE A 165 -3.85 -15.84 -18.99
C ILE A 165 -4.46 -16.58 -17.80
N GLY A 166 -5.35 -15.94 -17.04
CA GLY A 166 -6.05 -16.59 -15.94
C GLY A 166 -6.92 -17.78 -16.40
N SER A 167 -7.46 -17.72 -17.62
CA SER A 167 -8.25 -18.84 -18.17
C SER A 167 -7.39 -20.05 -18.54
N ILE A 168 -6.19 -19.81 -19.08
CA ILE A 168 -5.18 -20.84 -19.31
C ILE A 168 -4.67 -21.43 -17.99
N ILE A 169 -4.45 -20.59 -16.97
CA ILE A 169 -4.09 -21.05 -15.63
C ILE A 169 -5.15 -22.03 -15.13
N LEU A 170 -6.44 -21.66 -15.16
CA LEU A 170 -7.52 -22.55 -14.71
C LEU A 170 -7.54 -23.89 -15.47
N ALA A 171 -7.45 -23.85 -16.80
CA ALA A 171 -7.42 -25.06 -17.64
C ALA A 171 -6.24 -26.00 -17.31
N LEU A 172 -5.03 -25.45 -17.16
CA LEU A 172 -3.84 -26.25 -16.84
C LEU A 172 -3.96 -26.98 -15.50
N HIS A 173 -4.66 -26.38 -14.53
CA HIS A 173 -4.82 -26.98 -13.21
C HIS A 173 -5.91 -28.06 -13.26
N ASP A 174 -7.09 -27.75 -13.79
CA ASP A 174 -8.25 -28.66 -13.74
C ASP A 174 -8.07 -29.92 -14.60
N ALA A 175 -7.33 -29.84 -15.72
CA ALA A 175 -7.10 -30.97 -16.63
C ALA A 175 -6.51 -32.22 -15.94
N SER A 176 -5.59 -32.03 -14.99
CA SER A 176 -4.98 -33.16 -14.26
C SER A 176 -5.98 -33.83 -13.31
N ASP A 177 -6.92 -33.06 -12.77
CA ASP A 177 -7.87 -33.54 -11.76
C ASP A 177 -8.94 -34.46 -12.37
N VAL A 178 -9.22 -34.34 -13.67
CA VAL A 178 -10.03 -35.31 -14.43
C VAL A 178 -9.44 -36.72 -14.32
N PHE A 179 -8.14 -36.87 -14.57
CA PHE A 179 -7.48 -38.17 -14.47
C PHE A 179 -7.39 -38.66 -13.02
N MET A 180 -7.16 -37.75 -12.07
CA MET A 180 -7.11 -38.08 -10.64
C MET A 180 -8.43 -38.67 -10.15
N GLU A 181 -9.55 -38.02 -10.46
CA GLU A 181 -10.86 -38.46 -10.00
C GLU A 181 -11.32 -39.74 -10.74
N ALA A 182 -10.99 -39.88 -12.03
CA ALA A 182 -11.20 -41.14 -12.76
C ALA A 182 -10.43 -42.31 -12.12
N ALA A 183 -9.16 -42.11 -11.75
CA ALA A 183 -8.36 -43.11 -11.06
C ALA A 183 -9.00 -43.55 -9.73
N LYS A 184 -9.54 -42.59 -8.96
CA LYS A 184 -10.26 -42.86 -7.72
C LYS A 184 -11.56 -43.64 -7.95
N VAL A 185 -12.37 -43.28 -8.95
CA VAL A 185 -13.60 -44.02 -9.30
C VAL A 185 -13.27 -45.49 -9.60
N PHE A 186 -12.27 -45.76 -10.44
CA PHE A 186 -11.84 -47.13 -10.74
C PHE A 186 -11.25 -47.85 -9.53
N LYS A 187 -10.50 -47.14 -8.68
CA LYS A 187 -9.94 -47.69 -7.45
C LYS A 187 -11.03 -48.12 -6.48
N TYR A 188 -12.04 -47.28 -6.26
CA TYR A 188 -13.15 -47.60 -5.36
C TYR A 188 -14.11 -48.64 -5.95
N SER A 189 -14.08 -48.85 -7.27
CA SER A 189 -14.83 -49.90 -7.97
C SER A 189 -14.03 -51.20 -8.16
N GLU A 190 -12.89 -51.36 -7.48
CA GLU A 190 -12.03 -52.56 -7.50
C GLU A 190 -11.43 -52.91 -8.88
N LYS A 191 -11.45 -51.97 -9.83
CA LYS A 191 -10.85 -52.11 -11.17
C LYS A 191 -9.40 -51.63 -11.15
N GLU A 192 -8.53 -52.41 -10.52
CA GLU A 192 -7.14 -52.04 -10.23
C GLU A 192 -6.33 -51.64 -11.48
N LEU A 193 -6.46 -52.37 -12.60
CA LEU A 193 -5.72 -52.05 -13.83
C LEU A 193 -6.08 -50.65 -14.36
N ALA A 194 -7.38 -50.35 -14.44
CA ALA A 194 -7.85 -49.04 -14.89
C ALA A 194 -7.42 -47.94 -13.91
N ALA A 195 -7.50 -48.20 -12.60
CA ALA A 195 -7.06 -47.26 -11.58
C ALA A 195 -5.57 -46.90 -11.72
N SER A 196 -4.70 -47.90 -11.96
CA SER A 196 -3.26 -47.66 -12.16
C SER A 196 -2.97 -46.92 -13.48
N VAL A 197 -3.69 -47.23 -14.57
CA VAL A 197 -3.53 -46.51 -15.86
C VAL A 197 -3.92 -45.04 -15.71
N PHE A 198 -5.09 -44.73 -15.14
CA PHE A 198 -5.53 -43.35 -14.93
C PHE A 198 -4.66 -42.61 -13.91
N PHE A 199 -4.12 -43.30 -12.90
CA PHE A 199 -3.14 -42.71 -11.99
C PHE A 199 -1.82 -42.35 -12.71
N GLY A 200 -1.39 -43.18 -13.67
CA GLY A 200 -0.26 -42.86 -14.55
C GLY A 200 -0.51 -41.62 -15.40
N PHE A 201 -1.68 -41.51 -16.04
CA PHE A 201 -2.07 -40.32 -16.79
C PHE A 201 -2.16 -39.07 -15.90
N PHE A 202 -2.66 -39.20 -14.68
CA PHE A 202 -2.64 -38.13 -13.68
C PHE A 202 -1.22 -37.67 -13.37
N ALA A 203 -0.29 -38.59 -13.12
CA ALA A 203 1.10 -38.23 -12.82
C ALA A 203 1.80 -37.55 -14.02
N ILE A 204 1.59 -38.06 -15.23
CA ILE A 204 2.17 -37.47 -16.45
C ILE A 204 1.57 -36.09 -16.71
N SER A 205 0.24 -35.93 -16.64
CA SER A 205 -0.42 -34.64 -16.82
C SER A 205 -0.01 -33.63 -15.74
N TRP A 206 0.16 -34.05 -14.48
CA TRP A 206 0.65 -33.18 -13.41
C TRP A 206 2.05 -32.62 -13.72
N LEU A 207 2.97 -33.50 -14.13
CA LEU A 207 4.34 -33.10 -14.49
C LEU A 207 4.32 -32.13 -15.68
N MET A 208 3.63 -32.49 -16.76
CA MET A 208 3.61 -31.69 -17.97
C MET A 208 2.92 -30.34 -17.73
N LEU A 209 1.71 -30.33 -17.18
CA LEU A 209 0.91 -29.11 -17.09
C LEU A 209 1.34 -28.20 -15.94
N ARG A 210 1.58 -28.74 -14.75
CA ARG A 210 1.82 -27.94 -13.53
C ARG A 210 3.30 -27.72 -13.21
N LEU A 211 4.22 -28.56 -13.70
CA LEU A 211 5.66 -28.42 -13.45
C LEU A 211 6.49 -28.06 -14.70
N ILE A 212 5.93 -28.17 -15.90
CA ILE A 212 6.59 -27.75 -17.13
C ILE A 212 5.88 -26.54 -17.74
N PHE A 213 4.64 -26.71 -18.22
CA PHE A 213 3.92 -25.61 -18.89
C PHE A 213 3.61 -24.43 -17.97
N PHE A 214 3.21 -24.68 -16.72
CA PHE A 214 2.92 -23.61 -15.77
C PHE A 214 4.14 -22.72 -15.46
N PRO A 215 5.31 -23.22 -15.03
CA PRO A 215 6.47 -22.36 -14.79
C PRO A 215 7.10 -21.79 -16.07
N PHE A 216 7.29 -22.60 -17.11
CA PHE A 216 8.05 -22.17 -18.29
C PHE A 216 7.20 -21.47 -19.37
N GLY A 217 5.88 -21.64 -19.34
CA GLY A 217 4.93 -20.93 -20.19
C GLY A 217 4.25 -19.77 -19.44
N VAL A 218 3.47 -20.09 -18.41
CA VAL A 218 2.64 -19.08 -17.72
C VAL A 218 3.49 -18.13 -16.87
N ILE A 219 4.27 -18.64 -15.92
CA ILE A 219 5.06 -17.78 -15.02
C ILE A 219 6.09 -16.99 -15.81
N LYS A 220 6.70 -17.59 -16.84
CA LYS A 220 7.56 -16.87 -17.78
C LYS A 220 6.81 -15.71 -18.45
N ALA A 221 5.61 -15.93 -18.99
CA ALA A 221 4.83 -14.87 -19.62
C ALA A 221 4.45 -13.75 -18.63
N THR A 222 4.06 -14.07 -17.39
CA THR A 222 3.77 -13.05 -16.38
C THR A 222 5.00 -12.34 -15.84
N SER A 223 6.18 -12.97 -15.94
CA SER A 223 7.43 -12.40 -15.45
C SER A 223 8.12 -11.51 -16.48
N TYR A 224 8.05 -11.88 -17.77
CA TYR A 224 8.77 -11.21 -18.86
C TYR A 224 7.83 -10.50 -19.83
N ASP A 225 6.89 -11.22 -20.47
CA ASP A 225 6.03 -10.64 -21.51
C ASP A 225 5.12 -9.54 -20.94
N LEU A 226 4.69 -9.67 -19.68
CA LEU A 226 3.89 -8.65 -18.98
C LEU A 226 4.62 -7.30 -18.83
N LEU A 227 5.96 -7.30 -18.77
CA LEU A 227 6.75 -6.06 -18.61
C LEU A 227 6.67 -5.13 -19.82
N GLU A 228 6.30 -5.66 -20.99
CA GLU A 228 6.05 -4.84 -22.19
C GLU A 228 4.77 -4.00 -22.06
N PHE A 229 3.86 -4.39 -21.17
CA PHE A 229 2.54 -3.76 -20.98
C PHE A 229 2.39 -3.03 -19.64
N LEU A 230 3.31 -3.24 -18.69
CA LEU A 230 3.32 -2.59 -17.38
C LEU A 230 4.51 -1.66 -17.22
N ASN A 231 4.25 -0.43 -16.79
CA ASN A 231 5.29 0.52 -16.42
C ASN A 231 5.71 0.33 -14.95
N LEU A 232 6.80 -0.42 -14.71
CA LEU A 232 7.31 -0.68 -13.35
C LEU A 232 7.88 0.56 -12.62
N THR A 233 7.92 1.73 -13.26
CA THR A 233 8.23 2.99 -12.56
C THR A 233 7.04 3.50 -11.74
N GLU A 234 5.83 3.01 -12.03
CA GLU A 234 4.61 3.37 -11.33
C GLU A 234 4.27 2.38 -10.21
N VAL A 235 3.81 2.90 -9.07
CA VAL A 235 3.54 2.09 -7.88
C VAL A 235 2.46 1.02 -8.13
N TYR A 236 1.41 1.35 -8.88
CA TYR A 236 0.28 0.45 -9.10
C TYR A 236 0.61 -0.71 -10.05
N PRO A 237 1.14 -0.50 -11.27
CA PRO A 237 1.65 -1.58 -12.12
C PRO A 237 2.72 -2.45 -11.45
N THR A 238 3.64 -1.84 -10.69
CA THR A 238 4.66 -2.57 -9.93
C THR A 238 4.06 -3.48 -8.89
N PHE A 239 3.12 -2.94 -8.11
CA PHE A 239 2.36 -3.73 -7.16
C PHE A 239 1.61 -4.88 -7.85
N GLN A 240 0.91 -4.58 -8.95
CA GLN A 240 0.16 -5.57 -9.70
C GLN A 240 1.04 -6.72 -10.21
N TYR A 241 2.22 -6.38 -10.71
CA TYR A 241 3.22 -7.33 -11.19
C TYR A 241 3.69 -8.26 -10.07
N TYR A 242 4.14 -7.70 -8.94
CA TYR A 242 4.69 -8.49 -7.84
C TYR A 242 3.63 -9.32 -7.14
N LEU A 243 2.41 -8.78 -6.93
CA LEU A 243 1.32 -9.51 -6.28
C LEU A 243 0.94 -10.75 -7.10
N PHE A 244 0.70 -10.57 -8.41
CA PHE A 244 0.26 -11.66 -9.28
C PHE A 244 1.32 -12.76 -9.40
N ASN A 245 2.58 -12.38 -9.69
CA ASN A 245 3.67 -13.34 -9.81
C ASN A 245 3.96 -14.07 -8.50
N THR A 246 3.84 -13.40 -7.35
CA THR A 246 4.03 -14.05 -6.04
C THR A 246 2.98 -15.13 -5.79
N MET A 247 1.70 -14.86 -6.07
CA MET A 247 0.64 -15.86 -5.94
C MET A 247 0.85 -17.08 -6.85
N LEU A 248 1.32 -16.87 -8.08
CA LEU A 248 1.63 -17.96 -9.01
C LEU A 248 2.83 -18.79 -8.55
N LEU A 249 3.88 -18.15 -8.02
CA LEU A 249 5.02 -18.84 -7.43
C LEU A 249 4.62 -19.65 -6.19
N MET A 250 3.72 -19.14 -5.34
CA MET A 250 3.18 -19.91 -4.21
C MET A 250 2.43 -21.15 -4.69
N LEU A 251 1.61 -21.03 -5.75
CA LEU A 251 0.96 -22.19 -6.36
C LEU A 251 1.99 -23.21 -6.87
N LEU A 252 3.07 -22.76 -7.53
CA LEU A 252 4.14 -23.65 -7.98
C LEU A 252 4.79 -24.41 -6.82
N VAL A 253 5.04 -23.75 -5.68
CA VAL A 253 5.57 -24.40 -4.48
C VAL A 253 4.62 -25.51 -3.99
N PHE A 254 3.31 -25.26 -3.98
CA PHE A 254 2.33 -26.30 -3.65
C PHE A 254 2.35 -27.45 -4.66
N HIS A 255 2.51 -27.18 -5.96
CA HIS A 255 2.62 -28.22 -6.97
C HIS A 255 3.85 -29.09 -6.81
N ILE A 256 5.00 -28.51 -6.47
CA ILE A 256 6.23 -29.25 -6.15
C ILE A 256 6.01 -30.10 -4.90
N TYR A 257 5.38 -29.55 -3.86
CA TYR A 257 5.03 -30.31 -2.66
C TYR A 257 4.18 -31.54 -2.97
N TRP A 258 3.08 -31.38 -3.72
CA TRP A 258 2.23 -32.51 -4.10
C TRP A 258 2.91 -33.46 -5.10
N TRP A 259 3.81 -32.97 -5.96
CA TRP A 259 4.59 -33.84 -6.84
C TRP A 259 5.46 -34.83 -6.05
N VAL A 260 6.12 -34.37 -4.98
CA VAL A 260 6.87 -35.27 -4.08
C VAL A 260 5.96 -36.35 -3.50
N LEU A 261 4.71 -36.01 -3.17
CA LEU A 261 3.72 -36.97 -2.70
C LEU A 261 3.29 -37.96 -3.79
N ILE A 262 3.14 -37.50 -5.03
CA ILE A 262 2.82 -38.34 -6.20
C ILE A 262 3.96 -39.32 -6.49
N CYS A 263 5.21 -38.85 -6.51
CA CYS A 263 6.38 -39.72 -6.66
C CYS A 263 6.47 -40.76 -5.53
N SER A 264 6.17 -40.36 -4.30
CA SER A 264 6.11 -41.27 -3.15
C SER A 264 5.04 -42.34 -3.32
N MET A 265 3.88 -41.98 -3.88
CA MET A 265 2.83 -42.92 -4.25
C MET A 265 3.27 -43.87 -5.37
N ILE A 266 3.93 -43.38 -6.42
CA ILE A 266 4.47 -44.22 -7.51
C ILE A 266 5.48 -45.23 -6.95
N GLN A 267 6.41 -44.82 -6.10
CA GLN A 267 7.37 -45.72 -5.46
C GLN A 267 6.67 -46.82 -4.63
N ARG A 268 5.58 -46.48 -3.93
CA ARG A 268 4.75 -47.46 -3.21
C ARG A 268 4.04 -48.41 -4.17
N GLN A 269 3.51 -47.92 -5.29
CA GLN A 269 2.87 -48.78 -6.29
C GLN A 269 3.86 -49.76 -6.92
N LEU A 270 5.07 -49.31 -7.24
CA LEU A 270 6.14 -50.17 -7.77
C LEU A 270 6.49 -51.29 -6.78
N LYS A 271 6.56 -50.97 -5.47
CA LYS A 271 6.77 -51.97 -4.41
C LYS A 271 5.57 -52.93 -4.24
N ASN A 272 4.35 -52.47 -4.52
CA ASN A 272 3.11 -53.23 -4.39
C ASN A 272 2.67 -53.95 -5.69
N ARG A 273 3.62 -54.33 -6.56
CA ARG A 273 3.35 -55.01 -7.84
C ARG A 273 2.36 -54.25 -8.74
N GLY A 274 2.45 -52.91 -8.77
CA GLY A 274 1.64 -52.04 -9.63
C GLY A 274 0.24 -51.69 -9.10
N LYS A 275 -0.11 -52.09 -7.87
CA LYS A 275 -1.40 -51.76 -7.25
C LYS A 275 -1.38 -50.40 -6.56
N VAL A 276 -2.44 -49.61 -6.75
CA VAL A 276 -2.64 -48.31 -6.07
C VAL A 276 -2.83 -48.53 -4.56
N GLY A 277 -1.90 -48.05 -3.73
CA GLY A 277 -2.02 -48.12 -2.27
C GLY A 277 -2.96 -47.07 -1.66
N GLU A 278 -3.15 -47.10 -0.34
CA GLU A 278 -3.87 -46.03 0.37
C GLU A 278 -3.15 -44.68 0.29
N ASP A 279 -3.93 -43.59 0.29
CA ASP A 279 -3.42 -42.21 0.24
C ASP A 279 -2.48 -41.93 1.43
N ILE A 280 -1.23 -41.55 1.13
CA ILE A 280 -0.20 -41.27 2.13
C ILE A 280 -0.56 -40.13 3.12
N ARG A 281 -1.58 -39.35 2.79
CA ARG A 281 -2.09 -38.23 3.60
C ARG A 281 -3.16 -38.63 4.62
N SER A 282 -3.53 -39.92 4.71
CA SER A 282 -4.65 -40.41 5.53
C SER A 282 -4.41 -40.53 7.05
N GLY A 283 -3.17 -40.36 7.55
CA GLY A 283 -2.84 -40.56 8.99
C GLY A 283 -2.89 -39.31 9.88
N VAL A 284 -3.02 -39.47 11.20
CA VAL A 284 -3.02 -38.37 12.20
C VAL A 284 -1.76 -38.42 13.09
N ARG A 285 -0.69 -37.66 12.78
CA ARG A 285 0.29 -37.16 13.80
C ARG A 285 1.31 -36.11 13.30
N LYS A 286 1.53 -35.14 14.19
CA LYS A 286 2.54 -34.05 14.38
C LYS A 286 3.19 -33.38 13.17
N MET A 287 2.56 -32.26 12.82
CA MET A 287 2.93 -31.26 11.82
C MET A 287 3.75 -30.15 12.50
N LYS A 288 5.06 -30.05 12.23
CA LYS A 288 5.89 -28.91 12.68
C LYS A 288 6.57 -28.16 11.52
N MET A 289 6.86 -28.80 10.39
CA MET A 289 7.61 -28.17 9.30
C MET A 289 6.72 -27.41 8.28
N GLY A 290 5.50 -27.90 7.98
CA GLY A 290 4.62 -27.31 6.97
C GLY A 290 3.84 -26.07 7.42
N ILE A 291 3.45 -26.00 8.71
CA ILE A 291 2.71 -24.85 9.26
C ILE A 291 3.59 -23.61 9.34
N THR A 292 4.86 -23.75 9.72
CA THR A 292 5.78 -22.63 9.87
C THR A 292 6.07 -21.95 8.53
N ILE A 293 6.24 -22.74 7.46
CA ILE A 293 6.47 -22.23 6.11
C ILE A 293 5.21 -21.54 5.56
N CYS A 294 4.03 -22.16 5.71
CA CYS A 294 2.76 -21.55 5.30
C CYS A 294 2.39 -20.29 6.11
N LEU A 295 2.65 -20.25 7.41
CA LEU A 295 2.46 -19.05 8.23
C LEU A 295 3.43 -17.95 7.80
N TYR A 296 4.69 -18.29 7.49
CA TYR A 296 5.67 -17.32 7.01
C TYR A 296 5.25 -16.72 5.65
N TYR A 297 4.74 -17.54 4.72
CA TYR A 297 4.25 -17.08 3.43
C TYR A 297 2.89 -16.38 3.48
N LEU A 298 1.99 -16.76 4.40
CA LEU A 298 0.74 -16.07 4.67
C LEU A 298 0.98 -14.71 5.36
N LEU A 299 1.95 -14.62 6.29
CA LEU A 299 2.44 -13.36 6.83
C LEU A 299 3.09 -12.51 5.74
N LEU A 300 3.86 -13.12 4.83
CA LEU A 300 4.38 -12.43 3.63
C LEU A 300 3.24 -11.89 2.76
N PHE A 301 2.15 -12.64 2.62
CA PHE A 301 0.94 -12.24 1.89
C PHE A 301 0.21 -11.07 2.55
N VAL A 302 0.12 -11.04 3.89
CA VAL A 302 -0.42 -9.89 4.64
C VAL A 302 0.49 -8.66 4.51
N THR A 303 1.82 -8.84 4.41
CA THR A 303 2.75 -7.73 4.15
C THR A 303 2.81 -7.28 2.69
N LEU A 304 2.30 -8.09 1.76
CA LEU A 304 2.26 -7.84 0.31
C LEU A 304 0.88 -7.41 -0.19
N ILE A 305 -0.17 -7.44 0.63
CA ILE A 305 -1.27 -6.51 0.41
C ILE A 305 -0.61 -5.14 0.54
N PRO A 306 -0.61 -4.28 -0.50
CA PRO A 306 -0.19 -2.93 -0.29
C PRO A 306 -1.17 -2.47 0.78
N ASN A 307 -0.68 -1.94 1.90
CA ASN A 307 -1.50 -0.99 2.62
C ASN A 307 -2.16 -0.19 1.51
N PHE A 308 -3.51 -0.20 1.41
CA PHE A 308 -4.19 0.88 0.72
C PHE A 308 -3.45 2.08 1.28
N THR A 309 -2.56 2.68 0.50
CA THR A 309 -1.76 3.78 1.00
C THR A 309 -2.80 4.86 1.03
N ALA A 310 -3.49 4.90 2.18
CA ALA A 310 -4.42 5.93 2.54
C ALA A 310 -3.70 7.20 2.18
N SER A 311 -4.40 8.06 1.46
CA SER A 311 -3.83 9.31 0.99
C SER A 311 -3.07 9.95 2.14
N GLN A 312 -1.75 10.10 2.00
CA GLN A 312 -0.96 10.64 3.09
C GLN A 312 -1.41 12.08 3.32
N VAL A 313 -1.78 12.37 4.56
CA VAL A 313 -2.17 13.68 5.06
C VAL A 313 -1.40 13.89 6.35
N VAL A 314 -0.50 14.86 6.31
CA VAL A 314 0.31 15.29 7.44
C VAL A 314 -0.47 16.33 8.23
N PHE A 315 -0.30 16.34 9.53
CA PHE A 315 -0.82 17.36 10.42
C PHE A 315 0.34 17.90 11.25
N GLN A 316 0.60 19.21 11.17
CA GLN A 316 1.51 19.85 12.12
C GLN A 316 0.80 19.96 13.47
N GLY A 317 1.27 19.19 14.45
CA GLY A 317 0.62 18.97 15.74
C GLY A 317 0.90 20.05 16.79
N TYR A 318 1.31 21.24 16.37
CA TYR A 318 1.68 22.36 17.24
C TYR A 318 1.75 23.67 16.44
N ASN A 319 1.74 24.77 17.17
CA ASN A 319 2.03 26.12 16.71
C ASN A 319 3.15 26.72 17.57
N TRP A 320 3.54 27.96 17.31
CA TRP A 320 4.65 28.62 18.00
C TRP A 320 4.38 28.84 19.50
N GLU A 321 3.12 28.92 19.92
CA GLU A 321 2.70 29.17 21.30
C GLU A 321 2.50 27.89 22.12
N SER A 322 2.62 26.72 21.48
CA SER A 322 2.25 25.42 22.07
C SER A 322 3.03 25.08 23.33
N TRP A 323 4.27 25.54 23.46
CA TRP A 323 5.10 25.36 24.66
C TRP A 323 4.55 26.06 25.90
N LYS A 324 3.67 27.06 25.74
CA LYS A 324 3.06 27.82 26.85
C LYS A 324 1.84 27.11 27.44
N LYS A 325 1.43 25.96 26.89
CA LYS A 325 0.21 25.28 27.30
C LYS A 325 0.28 24.80 28.74
N GLY A 326 -0.59 25.34 29.60
CA GLY A 326 -0.76 24.88 30.97
C GLY A 326 -1.11 23.38 31.02
N GLY A 327 -0.41 22.63 31.87
CA GLY A 327 -0.53 21.17 31.96
C GLY A 327 0.26 20.37 30.92
N GLY A 328 1.03 21.04 30.05
CA GLY A 328 1.88 20.42 29.03
C GLY A 328 1.15 20.21 27.70
N TRP A 329 1.84 20.53 26.60
CA TRP A 329 1.33 20.37 25.25
C TRP A 329 1.00 18.90 24.91
N TYR A 330 1.87 17.96 25.29
CA TYR A 330 1.65 16.54 24.98
C TYR A 330 0.37 16.00 25.63
N ASN A 331 0.13 16.34 26.90
CA ASN A 331 -1.10 15.97 27.61
C ASN A 331 -2.35 16.59 26.96
N PHE A 332 -2.26 17.85 26.53
CA PHE A 332 -3.35 18.49 25.81
C PHE A 332 -3.61 17.82 24.44
N LEU A 333 -2.56 17.56 23.66
CA LEU A 333 -2.70 16.98 22.32
C LEU A 333 -3.23 15.55 22.36
N ILE A 334 -2.95 14.77 23.43
CA ILE A 334 -3.58 13.45 23.67
C ILE A 334 -5.11 13.55 23.59
N THR A 335 -5.71 14.61 24.13
CA THR A 335 -7.16 14.79 24.12
C THR A 335 -7.74 15.01 22.72
N LYS A 336 -6.89 15.37 21.74
CA LYS A 336 -7.25 15.65 20.35
C LYS A 336 -7.01 14.48 19.40
N VAL A 337 -6.35 13.41 19.87
CA VAL A 337 -6.05 12.23 19.07
C VAL A 337 -7.30 11.63 18.39
N PRO A 338 -8.45 11.42 19.07
CA PRO A 338 -9.63 10.88 18.41
C PRO A 338 -10.11 11.77 17.27
N GLU A 339 -10.20 13.09 17.50
CA GLU A 339 -10.68 14.06 16.53
C GLU A 339 -9.78 14.11 15.27
N LEU A 340 -8.46 13.99 15.44
CA LEU A 340 -7.50 13.98 14.33
C LEU A 340 -7.53 12.66 13.54
N ALA A 341 -7.61 11.53 14.23
CA ALA A 341 -7.71 10.22 13.59
C ALA A 341 -9.01 10.10 12.78
N ASP A 342 -10.14 10.51 13.36
CA ASP A 342 -11.45 10.47 12.71
C ASP A 342 -11.53 11.42 11.50
N ALA A 343 -10.75 12.50 11.50
CA ALA A 343 -10.61 13.40 10.35
C ALA A 343 -9.80 12.80 9.18
N GLY A 344 -9.16 11.64 9.37
CA GLY A 344 -8.36 10.97 8.34
C GLY A 344 -6.90 11.40 8.27
N ILE A 345 -6.38 12.06 9.32
CA ILE A 345 -4.95 12.35 9.44
C ILE A 345 -4.17 11.04 9.55
N THR A 346 -3.06 10.94 8.80
CA THR A 346 -2.23 9.72 8.78
C THR A 346 -0.88 9.92 9.47
N HIS A 347 -0.35 11.14 9.47
CA HIS A 347 0.91 11.49 10.11
C HIS A 347 0.77 12.78 10.90
N VAL A 348 1.36 12.83 12.09
CA VAL A 348 1.45 14.03 12.93
C VAL A 348 2.92 14.40 13.10
N TRP A 349 3.25 15.63 12.72
CA TRP A 349 4.53 16.26 12.99
C TRP A 349 4.50 16.89 14.37
N LEU A 350 5.29 16.34 15.28
CA LEU A 350 5.45 16.83 16.65
C LEU A 350 6.68 17.75 16.75
N PRO A 351 6.67 18.73 17.68
CA PRO A 351 7.76 19.69 17.83
C PRO A 351 9.06 19.01 18.28
N PRO A 352 10.21 19.72 18.22
CA PRO A 352 11.48 19.19 18.73
C PRO A 352 11.33 18.71 20.19
N PRO A 353 11.61 17.43 20.49
CA PRO A 353 11.26 16.83 21.78
C PRO A 353 12.34 17.04 22.85
N SER A 354 13.54 17.47 22.47
CA SER A 354 14.70 17.55 23.34
C SER A 354 14.69 18.81 24.22
N GLN A 355 15.56 18.81 25.23
CA GLN A 355 15.94 20.01 25.93
C GLN A 355 16.44 21.09 24.95
N SER A 356 15.95 22.31 25.17
CA SER A 356 16.37 23.50 24.42
C SER A 356 16.69 24.65 25.36
N ARG A 357 17.50 25.60 24.86
CA ARG A 357 17.92 26.81 25.57
C ARG A 357 16.68 27.57 26.09
N SER A 358 16.81 28.22 27.25
CA SER A 358 15.65 28.82 27.94
C SER A 358 14.97 29.98 27.19
N ASP A 359 15.71 30.64 26.31
CA ASP A 359 15.29 31.71 25.40
C ASP A 359 14.90 31.18 24.00
N GLY A 360 14.95 29.86 23.78
CA GLY A 360 14.32 29.15 22.65
C GLY A 360 13.42 28.02 23.15
N PRO A 361 12.42 28.29 24.01
CA PRO A 361 11.56 27.25 24.60
C PRO A 361 10.74 26.45 23.57
N GLU A 362 10.67 26.91 22.32
CA GLU A 362 10.04 26.26 21.19
C GLU A 362 10.79 25.01 20.71
N GLY A 363 12.03 24.80 21.13
CA GLY A 363 12.81 23.59 20.83
C GLY A 363 13.86 23.73 19.73
N TYR A 364 13.92 24.87 19.04
CA TYR A 364 14.82 25.12 17.91
C TYR A 364 16.23 25.57 18.31
N LEU A 365 16.56 25.58 19.61
CA LEU A 365 17.93 25.79 20.10
C LEU A 365 18.33 24.59 20.98
N PRO A 366 18.42 23.37 20.44
CA PRO A 366 18.55 22.16 21.25
C PRO A 366 19.94 22.06 21.88
N GLY A 367 20.02 21.53 23.11
CA GLY A 367 21.28 21.26 23.81
C GLY A 367 21.44 19.76 24.08
N ARG A 368 20.92 19.29 25.21
CA ARG A 368 20.97 17.89 25.64
C ARG A 368 19.94 17.05 24.89
N LEU A 369 20.35 16.43 23.77
CA LEU A 369 19.42 15.76 22.86
C LEU A 369 18.70 14.53 23.46
N TYR A 370 19.29 13.83 24.44
CA TYR A 370 18.62 12.72 25.13
C TYR A 370 17.75 13.18 26.31
N ASP A 371 17.85 14.43 26.75
CA ASP A 371 17.08 14.98 27.86
C ASP A 371 15.71 15.46 27.38
N LEU A 372 14.77 14.54 27.23
CA LEU A 372 13.39 14.87 26.85
C LEU A 372 12.55 15.40 28.01
N ASN A 373 13.03 15.26 29.26
CA ASN A 373 12.29 15.70 30.45
C ASN A 373 12.33 17.22 30.63
N ALA A 374 13.34 17.89 30.07
CA ALA A 374 13.49 19.34 30.13
C ALA A 374 12.74 20.08 29.00
N SER A 375 12.06 19.37 28.09
CA SER A 375 11.24 19.99 27.05
C SER A 375 10.05 20.75 27.64
N LYS A 376 9.74 21.91 27.07
CA LYS A 376 8.59 22.73 27.49
C LYS A 376 7.25 22.16 27.03
N TYR A 377 7.25 21.23 26.08
CA TYR A 377 6.04 20.59 25.59
C TYR A 377 5.52 19.49 26.53
N GLY A 378 6.39 18.92 27.36
CA GLY A 378 6.11 17.81 28.27
C GLY A 378 7.32 16.90 28.41
N ASN A 379 7.24 15.92 29.32
CA ASN A 379 8.35 15.03 29.63
C ASN A 379 8.39 13.77 28.74
N HIS A 380 9.42 12.94 28.95
CA HIS A 380 9.62 11.67 28.23
C HIS A 380 8.35 10.78 28.24
N ASP A 381 7.78 10.51 29.42
CA ASP A 381 6.65 9.60 29.56
C ASP A 381 5.37 10.16 28.92
N GLU A 382 5.14 11.47 29.00
CA GLU A 382 4.02 12.15 28.36
C GLU A 382 4.11 12.06 26.83
N LEU A 383 5.31 12.26 26.27
CA LEU A 383 5.55 12.09 24.85
C LEU A 383 5.29 10.64 24.39
N LYS A 384 5.78 9.65 25.15
CA LYS A 384 5.51 8.23 24.85
C LYS A 384 4.02 7.89 24.90
N LYS A 385 3.29 8.44 25.89
CA LYS A 385 1.82 8.28 25.99
C LYS A 385 1.11 8.90 24.79
N LEU A 386 1.53 10.09 24.36
CA LEU A 386 0.98 10.76 23.18
C LEU A 386 1.19 9.95 21.90
N ILE A 387 2.42 9.52 21.64
CA ILE A 387 2.74 8.73 20.44
C ILE A 387 1.98 7.41 20.48
N LYS A 388 1.91 6.75 21.64
CA LYS A 388 1.12 5.52 21.79
C LYS A 388 -0.36 5.76 21.48
N ALA A 389 -0.95 6.86 21.96
CA ALA A 389 -2.35 7.18 21.69
C ALA A 389 -2.61 7.35 20.18
N PHE A 390 -1.72 8.02 19.45
CA PHE A 390 -1.80 8.11 17.99
C PHE A 390 -1.63 6.74 17.30
N GLN A 391 -0.64 5.95 17.72
CA GLN A 391 -0.39 4.61 17.18
C GLN A 391 -1.57 3.66 17.36
N ASP A 392 -2.23 3.69 18.53
CA ASP A 392 -3.42 2.89 18.83
C ASP A 392 -4.62 3.25 17.91
N ARG A 393 -4.56 4.42 17.24
CA ARG A 393 -5.52 4.88 16.21
C ARG A 393 -4.97 4.81 14.78
N GLY A 394 -3.81 4.17 14.57
CA GLY A 394 -3.19 4.03 13.25
C GLY A 394 -2.55 5.31 12.69
N VAL A 395 -2.38 6.35 13.52
CA VAL A 395 -1.73 7.61 13.15
C VAL A 395 -0.25 7.55 13.52
N LYS A 396 0.61 7.94 12.59
CA LYS A 396 2.06 7.90 12.75
C LYS A 396 2.60 9.22 13.27
N CYS A 397 3.60 9.20 14.15
CA CYS A 397 4.25 10.41 14.64
C CYS A 397 5.64 10.59 14.01
N ILE A 398 5.94 11.79 13.54
CA ILE A 398 7.27 12.20 13.09
C ILE A 398 7.81 13.30 14.01
N SER A 399 9.11 13.27 14.27
CA SER A 399 9.79 14.27 15.10
C SER A 399 10.36 15.36 14.22
N ASP A 400 10.27 16.60 14.68
CA ASP A 400 11.11 17.69 14.19
C ASP A 400 12.57 17.46 14.61
N MET A 401 13.49 17.56 13.65
CA MET A 401 14.89 17.19 13.78
C MET A 401 15.77 18.41 13.55
N VAL A 402 16.10 19.09 14.64
CA VAL A 402 17.01 20.25 14.67
C VAL A 402 18.43 19.74 14.91
N ILE A 403 19.16 19.56 13.82
CA ILE A 403 20.51 18.97 13.85
C ILE A 403 21.57 19.79 13.13
N ASN A 404 21.20 20.88 12.45
CA ASN A 404 22.15 21.80 11.83
C ASN A 404 23.06 22.44 12.90
N HIS A 405 22.42 23.05 13.88
CA HIS A 405 23.04 23.79 14.95
C HIS A 405 22.65 23.18 16.30
N ARG A 406 23.44 23.47 17.34
CA ARG A 406 23.20 22.97 18.70
C ARG A 406 23.79 23.93 19.72
N SER A 407 23.11 24.08 20.85
CA SER A 407 23.62 24.86 21.99
C SER A 407 24.55 24.01 22.86
N ALA A 408 25.70 24.57 23.21
CA ALA A 408 26.61 23.97 24.19
C ALA A 408 26.10 24.17 25.63
N GLU A 409 26.46 23.26 26.54
CA GLU A 409 26.04 23.30 27.95
C GLU A 409 26.99 24.13 28.81
N LYS A 410 28.28 24.21 28.43
CA LYS A 410 29.31 24.89 29.21
C LYS A 410 30.25 25.71 28.32
N GLN A 411 30.85 26.71 28.95
CA GLN A 411 31.95 27.47 28.37
C GLN A 411 33.27 26.70 28.51
N ASP A 412 34.13 26.80 27.51
CA ASP A 412 35.52 26.37 27.61
C ASP A 412 36.37 27.39 28.39
N SER A 413 37.68 27.12 28.50
CA SER A 413 38.64 28.00 29.18
C SER A 413 38.77 29.39 28.57
N SER A 414 38.32 29.60 27.33
CA SER A 414 38.31 30.91 26.65
C SER A 414 37.02 31.69 26.91
N GLY A 415 36.03 31.09 27.58
CA GLY A 415 34.71 31.68 27.80
C GLY A 415 33.73 31.45 26.63
N ALA A 416 34.10 30.66 25.62
CA ALA A 416 33.23 30.33 24.50
C ALA A 416 32.34 29.12 24.81
N TRP A 417 31.06 29.18 24.45
CA TRP A 417 30.10 28.09 24.64
C TRP A 417 30.33 26.96 23.62
N THR A 418 31.29 26.07 23.91
CA THR A 418 31.76 25.03 22.99
C THR A 418 31.70 23.61 23.57
N ILE A 419 31.38 23.46 24.87
CA ILE A 419 31.34 22.15 25.54
C ILE A 419 29.89 21.67 25.59
N PHE A 420 29.57 20.65 24.80
CA PHE A 420 28.23 20.09 24.67
C PHE A 420 28.01 18.93 25.65
N GLU A 421 26.76 18.72 26.05
CA GLU A 421 26.35 17.53 26.81
C GLU A 421 25.22 16.80 26.09
N GLY A 422 25.26 15.46 26.07
CA GLY A 422 24.21 14.62 25.48
C GLY A 422 22.95 14.49 26.33
N GLY A 423 23.05 14.70 27.65
CA GLY A 423 21.96 14.44 28.61
C GLY A 423 21.93 13.01 29.15
N THR A 424 23.07 12.31 29.14
CA THR A 424 23.22 10.94 29.66
C THR A 424 24.43 10.82 30.58
N PRO A 425 24.52 9.78 31.43
CA PRO A 425 25.69 9.55 32.28
C PRO A 425 26.97 9.16 31.51
N ASP A 426 26.84 8.70 30.26
CA ASP A 426 27.97 8.43 29.37
C ASP A 426 28.24 9.60 28.42
N ASN A 427 29.31 9.48 27.63
CA ASN A 427 29.85 10.56 26.79
C ASN A 427 29.24 10.67 25.39
N ARG A 428 28.07 10.07 25.13
CA ARG A 428 27.42 10.21 23.81
C ARG A 428 27.00 11.66 23.62
N LEU A 429 27.27 12.23 22.45
CA LEU A 429 26.97 13.63 22.12
C LEU A 429 27.68 14.67 23.01
N ASP A 430 28.62 14.26 23.85
CA ASP A 430 29.52 15.14 24.58
C ASP A 430 30.66 15.53 23.65
N TRP A 431 30.54 16.73 23.10
CA TRP A 431 31.39 17.29 22.07
C TRP A 431 32.11 18.54 22.58
N ASP A 432 33.13 18.95 21.86
CA ASP A 432 33.90 20.17 22.10
C ASP A 432 33.97 21.03 20.82
N GLN A 433 34.78 22.08 20.85
CA GLN A 433 34.99 23.01 19.72
C GLN A 433 35.41 22.33 18.41
N SER A 434 35.98 21.12 18.43
CA SER A 434 36.36 20.37 17.22
C SER A 434 35.18 19.78 16.44
N PHE A 435 33.97 19.86 16.99
CA PHE A 435 32.74 19.40 16.39
C PHE A 435 31.92 20.55 15.78
N ILE A 436 32.39 21.79 15.93
CA ILE A 436 31.79 23.01 15.37
C ILE A 436 32.46 23.33 14.03
N CYS A 437 31.69 23.80 13.06
CA CYS A 437 32.20 24.26 11.77
C CYS A 437 33.21 25.41 11.94
N LYS A 438 34.33 25.41 11.20
CA LYS A 438 35.37 26.44 11.40
C LYS A 438 35.01 27.84 10.89
N ASN A 439 34.07 27.93 9.96
CA ASN A 439 33.59 29.19 9.37
C ASN A 439 32.30 29.72 10.01
N ASP A 440 31.85 29.08 11.09
CA ASP A 440 30.68 29.46 11.89
C ASP A 440 30.86 30.85 12.51
N LYS A 441 29.75 31.61 12.55
CA LYS A 441 29.62 32.86 13.30
C LYS A 441 28.37 32.74 14.21
N PRO A 442 28.52 32.57 15.54
CA PRO A 442 29.35 33.47 16.36
C PRO A 442 30.60 32.82 16.98
N ILE A 443 30.72 31.49 16.98
CA ILE A 443 31.83 30.78 17.60
C ILE A 443 32.56 29.96 16.53
N SER A 444 33.78 30.38 16.18
CA SER A 444 34.59 29.65 15.20
C SER A 444 35.06 28.33 15.80
N GLY A 445 34.58 27.23 15.22
CA GLY A 445 35.02 25.89 15.56
C GLY A 445 36.41 25.55 15.02
N THR A 446 36.88 24.33 15.32
CA THR A 446 38.09 23.76 14.70
C THR A 446 37.80 22.59 13.76
N GLY A 447 36.52 22.31 13.49
CA GLY A 447 36.07 21.30 12.54
C GLY A 447 36.27 21.72 11.07
N LYS A 448 35.57 21.05 10.16
CA LYS A 448 35.61 21.39 8.73
C LYS A 448 34.75 22.61 8.40
N ILE A 449 34.86 23.05 7.15
CA ILE A 449 33.96 24.09 6.61
C ILE A 449 32.56 23.50 6.57
N ASP A 450 31.59 24.33 6.90
CA ASP A 450 30.18 24.00 6.78
C ASP A 450 29.85 23.47 5.37
N THR A 451 28.96 22.49 5.34
CA THR A 451 28.46 21.92 4.09
C THR A 451 27.19 22.61 3.58
N GLY A 452 26.59 23.51 4.37
CA GLY A 452 25.44 24.31 3.99
C GLY A 452 25.50 25.73 4.55
N THR A 453 24.34 26.23 4.97
CA THR A 453 24.12 27.61 5.41
C THR A 453 24.26 27.75 6.92
N ASP A 454 25.00 28.76 7.37
CA ASP A 454 25.21 29.09 8.78
C ASP A 454 23.90 29.52 9.48
N PHE A 455 23.71 29.10 10.74
CA PHE A 455 22.64 29.58 11.60
C PHE A 455 23.18 30.49 12.74
N PRO A 456 22.79 31.77 12.79
CA PRO A 456 23.52 32.76 13.59
C PRO A 456 23.31 32.69 15.11
N LEU A 457 22.36 31.90 15.62
CA LEU A 457 21.96 31.92 17.04
C LEU A 457 22.55 30.77 17.88
N ALA A 458 23.19 29.79 17.25
CA ALA A 458 23.81 28.64 17.90
C ALA A 458 24.92 28.05 17.03
N PRO A 459 25.94 27.38 17.63
CA PRO A 459 26.98 26.72 16.86
C PRO A 459 26.48 25.70 15.83
N ASP A 460 26.96 25.82 14.59
CA ASP A 460 26.73 24.91 13.48
C ASP A 460 27.66 23.68 13.58
N ILE A 461 27.08 22.51 13.39
CA ILE A 461 27.72 21.23 13.66
C ILE A 461 28.42 20.68 12.41
N ASP A 462 29.68 20.27 12.57
CA ASP A 462 30.45 19.64 11.49
C ASP A 462 29.95 18.21 11.19
N HIS A 463 28.97 18.12 10.30
CA HIS A 463 28.42 16.85 9.83
C HIS A 463 29.40 16.01 9.00
N THR A 464 30.58 16.52 8.63
CA THR A 464 31.62 15.69 8.00
C THR A 464 32.33 14.79 9.00
N ASN A 465 32.29 15.15 10.29
CA ASN A 465 32.89 14.39 11.38
C ASN A 465 32.19 13.02 11.54
N PRO A 466 32.93 11.89 11.48
CA PRO A 466 32.33 10.56 11.61
C PRO A 466 31.66 10.29 12.97
N ARG A 467 32.15 10.91 14.06
CA ARG A 467 31.56 10.77 15.40
C ARG A 467 30.22 11.50 15.48
N VAL A 468 30.14 12.74 14.96
CA VAL A 468 28.87 13.50 14.83
C VAL A 468 27.81 12.66 14.11
N ARG A 469 28.14 12.19 12.90
CA ARG A 469 27.18 11.40 12.09
C ARG A 469 26.69 10.17 12.84
N ARG A 470 27.61 9.39 13.42
CA ARG A 470 27.30 8.16 14.16
C ARG A 470 26.41 8.42 15.37
N GLU A 471 26.78 9.38 16.20
CA GLU A 471 26.05 9.63 17.43
C GLU A 471 24.67 10.25 17.16
N LEU A 472 24.55 11.10 16.14
CA LEU A 472 23.25 11.64 15.72
C LEU A 472 22.33 10.57 15.16
N TYR A 473 22.76 9.72 14.21
CA TYR A 473 21.86 8.67 13.73
C TYR A 473 21.55 7.61 14.81
N ASN A 474 22.42 7.42 15.81
CA ASN A 474 22.12 6.58 16.97
C ASN A 474 21.04 7.21 17.85
N TRP A 475 21.11 8.52 18.11
CA TRP A 475 20.07 9.26 18.82
C TRP A 475 18.72 9.24 18.07
N MET A 476 18.74 9.44 16.74
CA MET A 476 17.55 9.30 15.90
C MET A 476 16.95 7.89 15.99
N ASN A 477 17.79 6.84 15.93
CA ASN A 477 17.31 5.47 16.09
C ASN A 477 16.80 5.20 17.51
N TRP A 478 17.38 5.81 18.54
CA TRP A 478 16.86 5.77 19.90
C TRP A 478 15.48 6.42 20.01
N LEU A 479 15.24 7.58 19.38
CA LEU A 479 13.90 8.18 19.29
C LEU A 479 12.88 7.23 18.62
N LYS A 480 13.30 6.43 17.63
CA LYS A 480 12.41 5.40 17.05
C LYS A 480 12.12 4.27 18.02
N THR A 481 13.14 3.71 18.65
CA THR A 481 13.02 2.48 19.45
C THR A 481 12.45 2.75 20.84
N GLU A 482 12.86 3.84 21.48
CA GLU A 482 12.49 4.17 22.86
C GLU A 482 11.19 4.97 22.91
N ILE A 483 11.05 5.96 22.02
CA ILE A 483 9.94 6.92 22.07
C ILE A 483 8.79 6.53 21.12
N GLY A 484 9.11 5.86 20.00
CA GLY A 484 8.12 5.35 19.04
C GLY A 484 7.88 6.24 17.83
N PHE A 485 8.75 7.23 17.58
CA PHE A 485 8.73 7.99 16.34
C PHE A 485 8.99 7.07 15.13
N VAL A 486 8.39 7.40 13.98
CA VAL A 486 8.58 6.62 12.76
C VAL A 486 9.25 7.39 11.64
N GLY A 487 9.45 8.69 11.78
CA GLY A 487 9.93 9.56 10.71
C GLY A 487 10.34 10.95 11.16
N TRP A 488 10.81 11.75 10.21
CA TRP A 488 11.58 12.98 10.48
C TRP A 488 11.06 14.17 9.69
N ARG A 489 10.93 15.33 10.33
CA ARG A 489 10.96 16.63 9.64
C ARG A 489 12.36 17.20 9.86
N PHE A 490 13.16 17.34 8.81
CA PHE A 490 14.48 17.95 8.91
C PHE A 490 14.33 19.47 8.91
N ASP A 491 14.61 20.06 10.07
CA ASP A 491 14.68 21.51 10.27
C ASP A 491 15.84 22.11 9.48
N PHE A 492 15.63 23.32 8.97
CA PHE A 492 16.66 24.13 8.30
C PHE A 492 17.59 23.29 7.40
N ALA A 493 17.00 22.49 6.51
CA ALA A 493 17.73 21.44 5.80
C ALA A 493 18.65 21.96 4.66
N LEU A 494 18.71 23.29 4.50
CA LEU A 494 19.74 24.01 3.74
C LEU A 494 21.03 24.25 4.54
N GLY A 495 20.98 24.05 5.85
CA GLY A 495 22.11 24.23 6.75
C GLY A 495 23.21 23.17 6.60
N PHE A 496 22.85 21.98 6.09
CA PHE A 496 23.81 20.93 5.76
C PHE A 496 23.54 20.34 4.37
N SER A 497 24.56 19.74 3.76
CA SER A 497 24.44 19.26 2.38
C SER A 497 23.39 18.13 2.22
N PRO A 498 22.71 18.02 1.06
CA PRO A 498 21.74 16.96 0.78
C PRO A 498 22.32 15.54 0.99
N ALA A 499 23.63 15.36 0.74
CA ALA A 499 24.32 14.09 0.95
C ALA A 499 24.33 13.64 2.42
N ILE A 500 24.32 14.59 3.37
CA ILE A 500 24.19 14.32 4.79
C ILE A 500 22.75 13.85 5.11
N THR A 501 21.72 14.50 4.55
CA THR A 501 20.33 14.02 4.63
C THR A 501 20.19 12.60 4.12
N ARG A 502 20.77 12.31 2.93
CA ARG A 502 20.80 10.95 2.36
C ARG A 502 21.39 9.93 3.33
N MET A 503 22.47 10.30 4.02
CA MET A 503 23.14 9.45 5.00
C MET A 503 22.25 9.19 6.22
N TYR A 504 21.60 10.21 6.78
CA TYR A 504 20.66 10.02 7.88
C TYR A 504 19.46 9.16 7.47
N MET A 505 18.92 9.39 6.27
CA MET A 505 17.86 8.55 5.68
C MET A 505 18.27 7.08 5.59
N ALA A 506 19.47 6.80 5.08
CA ALA A 506 19.96 5.42 4.93
C ALA A 506 20.19 4.70 6.27
N ASN A 507 20.71 5.41 7.27
CA ASN A 507 21.06 4.83 8.57
C ASN A 507 19.86 4.74 9.53
N THR A 508 18.82 5.53 9.33
CA THR A 508 17.63 5.53 10.20
C THR A 508 16.38 4.92 9.56
N ARG A 509 16.30 4.86 8.22
CA ARG A 509 15.18 4.27 7.45
C ARG A 509 13.80 4.71 7.99
N PRO A 510 13.48 6.01 7.94
CA PRO A 510 12.18 6.50 8.40
C PRO A 510 11.06 6.03 7.48
N ASN A 511 9.84 5.91 8.02
CA ASN A 511 8.62 5.66 7.25
C ASN A 511 8.24 6.85 6.37
N PHE A 512 8.49 8.05 6.87
CA PHE A 512 8.25 9.31 6.18
C PHE A 512 9.32 10.31 6.61
N ALA A 513 9.82 11.10 5.66
CA ALA A 513 10.67 12.22 5.99
C ALA A 513 10.44 13.40 5.05
N VAL A 514 10.48 14.60 5.60
CA VAL A 514 10.32 15.86 4.87
C VAL A 514 11.42 16.83 5.25
N GLY A 515 12.08 17.44 4.28
CA GLY A 515 13.03 18.53 4.50
C GLY A 515 12.38 19.90 4.37
N GLU A 516 12.73 20.80 5.27
CA GLU A 516 12.46 22.23 5.10
C GLU A 516 13.57 22.86 4.25
N ILE A 517 13.25 23.04 2.97
CA ILE A 517 14.09 23.75 2.01
C ILE A 517 13.37 25.04 1.68
N TRP A 518 13.69 26.08 2.43
CA TRP A 518 13.14 27.42 2.25
C TRP A 518 14.16 28.30 1.54
N PRO A 519 14.18 28.31 0.19
CA PRO A 519 15.03 29.21 -0.56
C PRO A 519 14.43 30.62 -0.64
N ASP A 520 15.24 31.58 -1.10
CA ASP A 520 14.75 32.90 -1.51
C ASP A 520 13.68 32.74 -2.60
N PHE A 521 12.42 32.95 -2.24
CA PHE A 521 11.29 32.77 -3.15
C PHE A 521 11.14 33.99 -4.05
N ASN A 522 11.20 33.78 -5.37
CA ASN A 522 10.86 34.79 -6.36
C ASN A 522 9.62 34.39 -7.16
N ILE A 523 8.55 35.18 -7.04
CA ILE A 523 7.26 34.93 -7.70
C ILE A 523 7.33 34.94 -9.23
N ASP A 524 8.30 35.66 -9.81
CA ASP A 524 8.44 35.80 -11.27
C ASP A 524 9.23 34.63 -11.87
N THR A 525 9.93 33.84 -11.04
CA THR A 525 10.71 32.67 -11.48
C THR A 525 10.33 31.39 -10.73
N PRO A 526 9.05 30.96 -10.76
CA PRO A 526 8.60 29.79 -10.00
C PRO A 526 9.28 28.49 -10.46
N ASP A 527 9.73 28.41 -11.73
CA ASP A 527 10.49 27.25 -12.22
C ASP A 527 11.86 27.11 -11.54
N ALA A 528 12.55 28.23 -11.28
CA ALA A 528 13.82 28.21 -10.57
C ALA A 528 13.61 27.76 -9.12
N ASN A 529 12.60 28.31 -8.43
CA ASN A 529 12.26 27.96 -7.05
C ASN A 529 11.99 26.45 -6.90
N ARG A 530 11.11 25.88 -7.75
CA ARG A 530 10.78 24.45 -7.65
C ARG A 530 11.95 23.56 -8.04
N ARG A 531 12.77 23.96 -9.01
CA ARG A 531 13.94 23.18 -9.43
C ARG A 531 15.01 23.12 -8.36
N GLN A 532 15.19 24.18 -7.57
CA GLN A 532 16.09 24.17 -6.44
C GLN A 532 15.67 23.11 -5.41
N ILE A 533 14.37 23.06 -5.07
CA ILE A 533 13.83 22.06 -4.14
C ILE A 533 13.94 20.64 -4.72
N VAL A 534 13.58 20.45 -6.00
CA VAL A 534 13.69 19.15 -6.70
C VAL A 534 15.15 18.68 -6.74
N LYS A 535 16.09 19.59 -7.03
CA LYS A 535 17.52 19.29 -7.03
C LYS A 535 17.99 18.84 -5.65
N TRP A 536 17.58 19.53 -4.58
CA TRP A 536 17.91 19.10 -3.22
C TRP A 536 17.36 17.68 -2.94
N ILE A 537 16.12 17.38 -3.33
CA ILE A 537 15.53 16.04 -3.18
C ILE A 537 16.39 14.99 -3.90
N GLU A 538 16.82 15.26 -5.13
CA GLU A 538 17.62 14.35 -5.96
C GLU A 538 19.01 14.12 -5.38
N ASP A 539 19.69 15.20 -4.99
CA ASP A 539 21.01 15.13 -4.35
C ASP A 539 20.94 14.41 -2.99
N ALA A 540 19.80 14.49 -2.29
CA ALA A 540 19.51 13.72 -1.08
C ALA A 540 19.13 12.25 -1.32
N GLY A 541 19.23 11.77 -2.57
CA GLY A 541 18.98 10.37 -2.94
C GLY A 541 17.56 10.06 -3.38
N GLY A 542 16.71 11.06 -3.60
CA GLY A 542 15.41 10.97 -4.25
C GLY A 542 14.25 10.41 -3.41
N GLN A 543 14.53 9.86 -2.23
CA GLN A 543 13.52 9.24 -1.35
C GLN A 543 12.87 10.22 -0.37
N VAL A 544 13.62 11.21 0.10
CA VAL A 544 13.11 12.23 1.03
C VAL A 544 12.13 13.15 0.32
N THR A 545 11.12 13.62 1.04
CA THR A 545 10.18 14.64 0.53
C THR A 545 10.66 16.03 0.94
N ALA A 546 10.09 17.09 0.37
CA ALA A 546 10.38 18.46 0.80
C ALA A 546 9.10 19.28 0.86
N PHE A 547 9.06 20.26 1.76
CA PHE A 547 7.99 21.24 1.79
C PHE A 547 7.97 22.04 0.47
N ASP A 548 6.78 22.15 -0.12
CA ASP A 548 6.58 22.84 -1.40
C ASP A 548 6.37 24.34 -1.18
N PHE A 549 7.44 25.02 -0.76
CA PHE A 549 7.48 26.48 -0.60
C PHE A 549 7.15 27.21 -1.90
N THR A 550 7.38 26.59 -3.07
CA THR A 550 6.99 27.16 -4.35
C THR A 550 5.47 27.21 -4.48
N THR A 551 4.76 26.11 -4.18
CA THR A 551 3.30 26.10 -4.15
C THR A 551 2.76 27.10 -3.12
N LYS A 552 3.30 27.13 -1.89
CA LYS A 552 2.91 28.10 -0.85
C LYS A 552 2.93 29.55 -1.38
N GLY A 553 4.07 29.99 -1.93
CA GLY A 553 4.23 31.36 -2.40
C GLY A 553 3.38 31.69 -3.63
N VAL A 554 3.32 30.78 -4.63
CA VAL A 554 2.52 31.01 -5.84
C VAL A 554 1.03 31.01 -5.52
N LEU A 555 0.55 30.07 -4.72
CA LEU A 555 -0.87 29.95 -4.35
C LEU A 555 -1.35 31.15 -3.55
N GLN A 556 -0.55 31.59 -2.58
CA GLN A 556 -0.86 32.79 -1.81
C GLN A 556 -0.97 34.01 -2.73
N THR A 557 0.04 34.28 -3.56
CA THR A 557 0.02 35.43 -4.47
C THR A 557 -1.15 35.37 -5.45
N ALA A 558 -1.42 34.19 -6.03
CA ALA A 558 -2.51 33.98 -6.97
C ALA A 558 -3.89 34.29 -6.36
N LEU A 559 -4.11 33.92 -5.09
CA LEU A 559 -5.38 34.18 -4.40
C LEU A 559 -5.52 35.63 -3.94
N VAL A 560 -4.44 36.23 -3.42
CA VAL A 560 -4.44 37.63 -2.95
C VAL A 560 -4.63 38.60 -4.10
N GLN A 561 -3.92 38.40 -5.22
CA GLN A 561 -4.00 39.29 -6.38
C GLN A 561 -5.16 38.95 -7.32
N GLY A 562 -5.89 37.86 -7.06
CA GLY A 562 -6.90 37.33 -7.98
C GLY A 562 -6.30 36.78 -9.29
N GLU A 563 -4.98 36.64 -9.37
CA GLU A 563 -4.23 36.18 -10.54
C GLU A 563 -4.14 34.64 -10.59
N LEU A 564 -5.30 33.98 -10.57
CA LEU A 564 -5.39 32.52 -10.54
C LEU A 564 -4.86 31.84 -11.82
N TRP A 565 -4.61 32.61 -12.88
CA TRP A 565 -3.85 32.16 -14.05
C TRP A 565 -2.42 31.68 -13.69
N ARG A 566 -1.83 32.18 -12.59
CA ARG A 566 -0.52 31.73 -12.08
C ARG A 566 -0.49 30.25 -11.69
N LEU A 567 -1.65 29.65 -11.41
CA LEU A 567 -1.78 28.23 -11.05
C LEU A 567 -1.72 27.28 -12.25
N ASN A 568 -1.53 27.80 -13.45
CA ASN A 568 -1.23 27.04 -14.65
C ASN A 568 0.14 27.45 -15.19
N PHE A 569 1.11 26.57 -15.05
CA PHE A 569 2.45 26.77 -15.58
C PHE A 569 2.44 26.60 -17.11
N SER A 570 3.44 27.15 -17.80
CA SER A 570 3.49 27.19 -19.28
C SER A 570 3.42 25.82 -19.97
N ASN A 571 3.69 24.72 -19.24
CA ASN A 571 3.58 23.35 -19.72
C ASN A 571 2.21 22.68 -19.46
N GLY A 572 1.22 23.41 -18.95
CA GLY A 572 -0.12 22.90 -18.61
C GLY A 572 -0.21 22.21 -17.23
N GLY A 573 0.85 22.26 -16.42
CA GLY A 573 0.91 21.67 -15.08
C GLY A 573 0.89 22.69 -13.95
N ALA A 574 0.89 22.22 -12.70
CA ALA A 574 0.98 23.10 -11.54
C ALA A 574 2.34 23.82 -11.45
N PRO A 575 2.40 25.06 -10.92
CA PRO A 575 3.62 25.87 -10.89
C PRO A 575 4.62 25.49 -9.80
N GLY A 576 4.21 24.74 -8.76
CA GLY A 576 5.09 24.33 -7.66
C GLY A 576 5.83 23.01 -7.90
N VAL A 577 6.42 22.47 -6.83
CA VAL A 577 7.09 21.15 -6.86
C VAL A 577 6.10 20.04 -7.23
N ILE A 578 4.82 20.18 -6.84
CA ILE A 578 3.74 19.29 -7.29
C ILE A 578 3.60 19.18 -8.82
N GLY A 579 4.09 20.16 -9.61
CA GLY A 579 4.07 20.08 -11.06
C GLY A 579 5.23 19.31 -11.68
N LEU A 580 6.29 19.02 -10.91
CA LEU A 580 7.48 18.30 -11.38
C LEU A 580 7.67 16.95 -10.69
N LYS A 581 7.51 16.92 -9.37
CA LYS A 581 7.81 15.76 -8.53
C LYS A 581 6.76 15.60 -7.42
N PRO A 582 5.48 15.39 -7.77
CA PRO A 582 4.38 15.43 -6.81
C PRO A 582 4.47 14.33 -5.73
N GLY A 583 5.09 13.19 -6.03
CA GLY A 583 5.36 12.15 -5.02
C GLY A 583 6.30 12.58 -3.89
N ASN A 584 7.08 13.65 -4.07
CA ASN A 584 8.02 14.18 -3.08
C ASN A 584 7.62 15.57 -2.54
N ALA A 585 6.48 16.11 -2.95
CA ALA A 585 6.04 17.45 -2.59
C ALA A 585 5.11 17.43 -1.38
N VAL A 586 5.51 18.03 -0.27
CA VAL A 586 4.64 18.24 0.90
C VAL A 586 4.05 19.63 0.82
N THR A 587 2.79 19.74 0.41
CA THR A 587 2.09 21.02 0.26
C THR A 587 1.51 21.48 1.59
N PHE A 588 1.47 22.77 1.84
CA PHE A 588 0.97 23.33 3.10
C PHE A 588 0.44 24.76 2.88
N ILE A 589 -0.36 25.26 3.82
CA ILE A 589 -0.90 26.63 3.79
C ILE A 589 -0.10 27.57 4.68
N ASP A 590 0.13 27.17 5.92
CA ASP A 590 1.08 27.82 6.83
C ASP A 590 1.71 26.75 7.71
N ASN A 591 2.82 27.11 8.34
CA ASN A 591 3.44 26.38 9.43
C ASN A 591 3.61 27.30 10.66
N HIS A 592 4.45 26.90 11.62
CA HIS A 592 4.68 27.69 12.83
C HIS A 592 5.51 28.98 12.60
N ASP A 593 6.24 29.09 11.48
CA ASP A 593 7.02 30.27 11.09
C ASP A 593 6.23 31.21 10.20
N THR A 594 5.65 30.67 9.13
CA THR A 594 4.93 31.47 8.14
C THR A 594 3.64 32.03 8.75
N GLY A 595 2.94 31.24 9.55
CA GLY A 595 1.72 31.61 10.27
C GLY A 595 1.94 31.78 11.78
N SER A 596 1.01 31.27 12.59
CA SER A 596 1.07 31.36 14.06
C SER A 596 1.23 32.82 14.54
N THR A 597 1.91 33.02 15.67
CA THR A 597 2.35 34.32 16.20
C THR A 597 3.60 34.88 15.54
N GLN A 598 4.41 34.07 14.85
CA GLN A 598 5.59 34.55 14.12
C GLN A 598 5.21 35.37 12.88
N ARG A 599 4.23 34.87 12.10
CA ARG A 599 3.66 35.54 10.91
C ARG A 599 4.73 36.07 9.95
N VAL A 600 5.79 35.29 9.70
CA VAL A 600 6.88 35.71 8.79
C VAL A 600 6.41 35.75 7.34
N TRP A 601 5.47 34.87 6.95
CA TRP A 601 4.92 34.83 5.59
C TRP A 601 3.47 34.27 5.57
N PRO A 602 2.52 34.94 6.24
CA PRO A 602 1.22 34.36 6.55
C PRO A 602 0.35 34.28 5.30
N PHE A 603 -0.43 33.21 5.19
CA PHE A 603 -1.52 33.15 4.22
C PHE A 603 -2.62 34.13 4.62
N GLN A 604 -3.28 34.76 3.64
CA GLN A 604 -4.33 35.71 3.95
C GLN A 604 -5.56 34.98 4.53
N ASP A 605 -6.03 35.44 5.68
CA ASP A 605 -7.01 34.75 6.51
C ASP A 605 -8.30 34.35 5.76
N ASP A 606 -8.85 35.25 4.94
CA ASP A 606 -10.07 35.02 4.14
C ASP A 606 -9.85 34.09 2.93
N LYS A 607 -8.59 33.74 2.64
CA LYS A 607 -8.21 32.86 1.52
C LYS A 607 -7.82 31.45 1.96
N VAL A 608 -7.63 31.20 3.27
CA VAL A 608 -7.11 29.93 3.81
C VAL A 608 -7.91 28.71 3.31
N MET A 609 -9.24 28.79 3.27
CA MET A 609 -10.07 27.69 2.77
C MET A 609 -9.89 27.40 1.29
N GLN A 610 -9.68 28.41 0.45
CA GLN A 610 -9.36 28.21 -0.97
C GLN A 610 -8.00 27.50 -1.11
N GLY A 611 -7.05 27.85 -0.24
CA GLY A 611 -5.79 27.14 -0.11
C GLY A 611 -5.98 25.66 0.22
N TYR A 612 -6.78 25.33 1.24
CA TYR A 612 -7.05 23.94 1.63
C TYR A 612 -7.77 23.15 0.53
N VAL A 613 -8.72 23.77 -0.18
CA VAL A 613 -9.35 23.14 -1.34
C VAL A 613 -8.30 22.77 -2.37
N TYR A 614 -7.32 23.63 -2.64
CA TYR A 614 -6.21 23.32 -3.54
C TYR A 614 -5.40 22.13 -3.01
N ILE A 615 -4.73 22.26 -1.86
CA ILE A 615 -3.75 21.25 -1.42
C ILE A 615 -4.37 19.89 -1.07
N LEU A 616 -5.62 19.84 -0.59
CA LEU A 616 -6.28 18.57 -0.22
C LEU A 616 -6.91 17.84 -1.41
N THR A 617 -7.20 18.53 -2.52
CA THR A 617 -7.71 17.88 -3.74
C THR A 617 -6.60 17.52 -4.73
N HIS A 618 -5.47 18.23 -4.71
CA HIS A 618 -4.42 18.10 -5.72
C HIS A 618 -3.41 16.97 -5.43
N PRO A 619 -2.55 16.61 -6.40
CA PRO A 619 -1.37 15.79 -6.15
C PRO A 619 -0.45 16.43 -5.09
N GLY A 620 0.50 15.65 -4.58
CA GLY A 620 1.29 16.01 -3.40
C GLY A 620 0.77 15.41 -2.08
N ILE A 621 1.51 15.67 -1.01
CA ILE A 621 1.23 15.22 0.35
C ILE A 621 0.80 16.45 1.16
N PRO A 622 -0.51 16.69 1.37
CA PRO A 622 -0.96 17.87 2.09
C PRO A 622 -0.60 17.80 3.57
N SER A 623 -0.13 18.93 4.10
CA SER A 623 0.10 19.20 5.52
C SER A 623 -0.94 20.22 6.02
N VAL A 624 -1.71 19.82 7.01
CA VAL A 624 -2.70 20.64 7.70
C VAL A 624 -2.07 21.28 8.93
N PHE A 625 -2.35 22.56 9.17
CA PHE A 625 -1.78 23.33 10.27
C PHE A 625 -2.73 23.35 11.47
N TYR A 626 -2.17 23.28 12.68
CA TYR A 626 -2.92 23.19 13.93
C TYR A 626 -3.96 24.30 14.08
N ASP A 627 -3.56 25.56 13.93
CA ASP A 627 -4.42 26.72 14.15
C ASP A 627 -5.61 26.72 13.19
N HIS A 628 -5.35 26.46 11.91
CA HIS A 628 -6.41 26.43 10.90
C HIS A 628 -7.45 25.35 11.18
N PHE A 629 -7.02 24.21 11.73
CA PHE A 629 -7.93 23.12 12.06
C PHE A 629 -8.72 23.40 13.34
N PHE A 630 -8.10 23.88 14.42
CA PHE A 630 -8.73 23.98 15.74
C PHE A 630 -9.07 25.40 16.21
N GLU A 631 -8.28 26.43 15.87
CA GLU A 631 -8.32 27.74 16.54
C GLU A 631 -8.87 28.88 15.65
N PHE A 632 -8.87 28.73 14.33
CA PHE A 632 -9.24 29.78 13.38
C PHE A 632 -10.76 30.03 13.28
N PHE A 633 -11.23 31.29 13.27
CA PHE A 633 -12.65 31.71 13.13
C PHE A 633 -13.69 31.02 14.05
N ASN A 634 -13.73 31.33 15.34
CA ASN A 634 -14.83 30.89 16.26
C ASN A 634 -15.15 29.37 16.21
N GLY A 635 -14.15 28.50 16.05
CA GLY A 635 -14.35 27.04 16.08
C GLY A 635 -13.53 26.20 15.10
N GLY A 636 -12.61 26.81 14.34
CA GLY A 636 -11.72 26.13 13.40
C GLY A 636 -12.36 25.86 12.03
N LEU A 637 -11.53 25.65 11.02
CA LEU A 637 -11.95 25.16 9.69
C LEU A 637 -12.12 23.63 9.66
N LYS A 638 -12.08 22.98 10.85
CA LYS A 638 -12.16 21.53 11.08
C LYS A 638 -13.15 20.82 10.18
N SER A 639 -14.40 21.27 10.13
CA SER A 639 -15.47 20.58 9.39
C SER A 639 -15.15 20.49 7.89
N HIS A 640 -14.79 21.61 7.27
CA HIS A 640 -14.49 21.66 5.85
C HIS A 640 -13.19 20.93 5.50
N ILE A 641 -12.15 21.07 6.33
CA ILE A 641 -10.88 20.36 6.15
C ILE A 641 -11.11 18.84 6.26
N SER A 642 -11.87 18.38 7.25
CA SER A 642 -12.20 16.96 7.42
C SER A 642 -13.00 16.42 6.24
N GLN A 643 -13.95 17.20 5.69
CA GLN A 643 -14.69 16.83 4.48
C GLN A 643 -13.79 16.73 3.25
N LEU A 644 -12.82 17.66 3.09
CA LEU A 644 -11.82 17.60 2.02
C LEU A 644 -10.91 16.37 2.14
N ILE A 645 -10.47 16.02 3.34
CA ILE A 645 -9.70 14.79 3.58
C ILE A 645 -10.54 13.55 3.25
N ALA A 646 -11.82 13.54 3.63
CA ALA A 646 -12.74 12.46 3.29
C ALA A 646 -12.97 12.34 1.78
N ILE A 647 -13.10 13.48 1.05
CA ILE A 647 -13.18 13.53 -0.42
C ILE A 647 -11.91 12.92 -1.03
N ARG A 648 -10.74 13.38 -0.57
CA ARG A 648 -9.43 12.89 -1.02
C ARG A 648 -9.30 11.37 -0.84
N SER A 649 -9.64 10.88 0.35
CA SER A 649 -9.55 9.47 0.73
C SER A 649 -10.50 8.59 -0.10
N ARG A 650 -11.79 8.93 -0.17
CA ARG A 650 -12.80 8.08 -0.84
C ARG A 650 -12.65 8.00 -2.36
N ASN A 651 -12.08 9.02 -3.00
CA ASN A 651 -11.73 8.99 -4.42
C ASN A 651 -10.35 8.35 -4.69
N GLY A 652 -9.63 7.99 -3.64
CA GLY A 652 -8.30 7.40 -3.72
C GLY A 652 -7.28 8.34 -4.37
N ILE A 653 -7.39 9.65 -4.11
CA ILE A 653 -6.42 10.64 -4.59
C ILE A 653 -5.10 10.43 -3.84
N LYS A 654 -4.00 10.36 -4.57
CA LYS A 654 -2.66 10.02 -4.08
C LYS A 654 -1.69 11.17 -4.37
N PRO A 655 -0.49 11.15 -3.76
CA PRO A 655 0.55 12.11 -4.09
C PRO A 655 0.86 12.17 -5.58
N THR A 656 0.75 11.07 -6.32
CA THR A 656 1.03 11.01 -7.77
C THR A 656 -0.22 10.98 -8.64
N SER A 657 -1.39 11.40 -8.14
CA SER A 657 -2.60 11.50 -8.95
C SER A 657 -2.40 12.41 -10.16
N SER A 658 -3.16 12.19 -11.22
CA SER A 658 -3.11 13.05 -12.40
C SER A 658 -3.84 14.36 -12.13
N LEU A 659 -3.31 15.45 -12.68
CA LEU A 659 -3.90 16.79 -12.61
C LEU A 659 -4.10 17.31 -14.02
N ARG A 660 -5.33 17.74 -14.32
CA ARG A 660 -5.66 18.43 -15.57
C ARG A 660 -6.36 19.74 -15.27
N ILE A 661 -5.69 20.84 -15.58
CA ILE A 661 -6.22 22.19 -15.36
C ILE A 661 -7.24 22.50 -16.47
N LEU A 662 -8.48 22.77 -16.08
CA LEU A 662 -9.59 23.07 -16.99
C LEU A 662 -9.69 24.58 -17.29
N ALA A 663 -9.39 25.41 -16.29
CA ALA A 663 -9.33 26.86 -16.43
C ALA A 663 -8.36 27.45 -15.40
N ALA A 664 -7.60 28.46 -15.81
CA ALA A 664 -6.76 29.28 -14.95
C ALA A 664 -6.74 30.69 -15.54
N GLU A 665 -7.57 31.57 -15.00
CA GLU A 665 -7.80 32.94 -15.44
C GLU A 665 -7.83 33.87 -14.23
N THR A 666 -7.84 35.19 -14.44
CA THR A 666 -8.13 36.13 -13.36
C THR A 666 -9.47 35.79 -12.70
N GLY A 667 -9.43 35.54 -11.39
CA GLY A 667 -10.59 35.21 -10.56
C GLY A 667 -11.19 33.80 -10.75
N LEU A 668 -10.58 32.92 -11.55
CA LEU A 668 -11.08 31.55 -11.77
C LEU A 668 -9.94 30.53 -11.90
N TYR A 669 -9.97 29.50 -11.04
CA TYR A 669 -9.20 28.28 -11.26
C TYR A 669 -10.12 27.07 -11.15
N VAL A 670 -10.03 26.14 -12.10
CA VAL A 670 -10.76 24.87 -12.12
C VAL A 670 -9.81 23.77 -12.57
N ALA A 671 -9.73 22.67 -11.83
CA ALA A 671 -8.92 21.52 -12.20
C ALA A 671 -9.60 20.18 -11.89
N ALA A 672 -9.41 19.21 -12.78
CA ALA A 672 -9.81 17.82 -12.61
C ALA A 672 -8.64 16.99 -12.07
N ILE A 673 -8.89 16.17 -11.06
CA ILE A 673 -7.90 15.29 -10.44
C ILE A 673 -8.37 13.84 -10.58
N ASP A 674 -7.52 13.00 -11.18
CA ASP A 674 -7.80 11.62 -11.59
C ASP A 674 -9.08 11.44 -12.43
N GLU A 675 -9.63 12.53 -13.00
CA GLU A 675 -10.97 12.56 -13.61
C GLU A 675 -12.09 12.06 -12.67
N LYS A 676 -11.86 12.13 -11.35
CA LYS A 676 -12.78 11.69 -10.29
C LYS A 676 -13.34 12.86 -9.50
N ILE A 677 -12.50 13.87 -9.26
CA ILE A 677 -12.89 15.10 -8.58
C ILE A 677 -12.59 16.30 -9.44
N ILE A 678 -13.40 17.35 -9.32
CA ILE A 678 -13.09 18.67 -9.89
C ILE A 678 -13.10 19.67 -8.74
N ALA A 679 -12.08 20.50 -8.65
CA ALA A 679 -11.99 21.57 -7.65
C ALA A 679 -11.99 22.93 -8.33
N LYS A 680 -12.72 23.88 -7.74
CA LYS A 680 -12.77 25.29 -8.17
C LYS A 680 -12.41 26.20 -7.01
N ILE A 681 -11.61 27.22 -7.28
CA ILE A 681 -11.33 28.35 -6.39
C ILE A 681 -11.42 29.68 -7.17
N GLY A 682 -11.54 30.80 -6.45
CA GLY A 682 -11.73 32.14 -7.00
C GLY A 682 -13.19 32.60 -7.07
N PRO A 683 -13.45 33.91 -7.20
CA PRO A 683 -14.80 34.46 -7.14
C PRO A 683 -15.68 34.19 -8.36
N ARG A 684 -15.11 33.94 -9.55
CA ARG A 684 -15.89 33.84 -10.80
C ARG A 684 -16.69 32.54 -10.91
N LEU A 685 -17.83 32.59 -11.59
CA LEU A 685 -18.74 31.46 -11.82
C LEU A 685 -19.18 31.29 -13.28
N ASP A 686 -18.89 32.27 -14.15
CA ASP A 686 -19.42 32.44 -15.50
C ASP A 686 -19.14 31.25 -16.44
N LYS A 687 -18.00 30.57 -16.26
CA LYS A 687 -17.60 29.40 -17.08
C LYS A 687 -17.81 28.06 -16.38
N VAL A 688 -18.13 28.04 -15.09
CA VAL A 688 -18.14 26.81 -14.29
C VAL A 688 -19.15 25.81 -14.85
N ALA A 689 -20.36 26.24 -15.20
CA ALA A 689 -21.39 25.35 -15.75
C ALA A 689 -20.99 24.66 -17.06
N GLN A 690 -20.10 25.28 -17.85
CA GLN A 690 -19.60 24.71 -19.12
C GLN A 690 -18.41 23.76 -18.91
N LEU A 691 -17.62 24.00 -17.85
CA LEU A 691 -16.42 23.22 -17.53
C LEU A 691 -16.71 21.96 -16.73
N ILE A 692 -17.80 21.93 -15.95
CA ILE A 692 -18.18 20.78 -15.12
C ILE A 692 -19.09 19.85 -15.91
N PRO A 693 -18.68 18.59 -16.20
CA PRO A 693 -19.54 17.65 -16.92
C PRO A 693 -20.80 17.29 -16.11
N PRO A 694 -21.94 16.98 -16.75
CA PRO A 694 -23.17 16.58 -16.06
C PRO A 694 -23.05 15.31 -15.20
N THR A 695 -22.00 14.53 -15.45
CA THR A 695 -21.63 13.34 -14.68
C THR A 695 -21.01 13.66 -13.32
N PHE A 696 -20.78 14.93 -12.99
CA PHE A 696 -20.26 15.37 -11.70
C PHE A 696 -21.36 16.00 -10.83
N GLN A 697 -21.21 15.93 -9.52
CA GLN A 697 -22.12 16.54 -8.53
C GLN A 697 -21.32 17.29 -7.46
N VAL A 698 -21.85 18.43 -6.98
CA VAL A 698 -21.22 19.20 -5.90
C VAL A 698 -21.26 18.36 -4.62
N VAL A 699 -20.12 18.26 -3.93
CA VAL A 699 -20.00 17.57 -2.64
C VAL A 699 -19.49 18.47 -1.51
N LEU A 700 -18.92 19.62 -1.87
CA LEU A 700 -18.50 20.66 -0.92
C LEU A 700 -18.52 22.01 -1.62
N SER A 701 -18.99 23.05 -0.95
CA SER A 701 -18.94 24.43 -1.43
C SER A 701 -18.87 25.41 -0.28
N GLY A 702 -18.28 26.57 -0.53
CA GLY A 702 -18.28 27.70 0.40
C GLY A 702 -17.91 28.98 -0.33
N GLU A 703 -17.41 29.96 0.41
CA GLU A 703 -17.07 31.26 -0.16
C GLU A 703 -15.96 31.12 -1.21
N GLN A 704 -16.31 31.35 -2.47
CA GLN A 704 -15.39 31.34 -3.62
C GLN A 704 -14.72 29.99 -3.91
N TYR A 705 -15.22 28.87 -3.36
CA TYR A 705 -14.74 27.53 -3.70
C TYR A 705 -15.87 26.50 -3.83
N ALA A 706 -15.62 25.46 -4.63
CA ALA A 706 -16.49 24.30 -4.73
C ALA A 706 -15.71 23.06 -5.18
N VAL A 707 -16.16 21.89 -4.77
CA VAL A 707 -15.61 20.58 -5.14
C VAL A 707 -16.75 19.70 -5.64
N TRP A 708 -16.52 19.05 -6.77
CA TRP A 708 -17.42 18.09 -7.37
C TRP A 708 -16.78 16.70 -7.38
N GLU A 709 -17.63 15.68 -7.26
CA GLU A 709 -17.28 14.27 -7.46
C GLU A 709 -18.04 13.70 -8.63
N LYS A 710 -17.41 12.77 -9.33
CA LYS A 710 -18.06 11.99 -10.39
C LYS A 710 -19.14 11.10 -9.77
N LYS A 711 -20.36 11.16 -10.33
CA LYS A 711 -21.48 10.31 -9.95
C LYS A 711 -21.11 8.83 -10.18
N ALA A 712 -21.50 7.99 -9.23
CA ALA A 712 -21.27 6.54 -9.26
C ALA A 712 -22.06 5.83 -10.37
#